data_AF-A0AAI8APE8-F1
#
_entry.id   AF-A0AAI8APE8-F1
#
_cell.length_a   1.000
_cell.length_b   1.000
_cell.length_c   1.000
_cell.angle_alpha   90.00
_cell.angle_beta   90.00
_cell.angle_gamma   90.00
#
_symmetry.space_group_name_H-M   'P 1'
#
loop_
_entity.id
_entity.type
_entity.pdbx_description
1 polymer ?
#
loop_
_entity_poly.entity_id
_entity_poly.type
_entity_poly.pdbx_seq_one_letter_code
_entity_poly.pdbx_strand_id
1 'polypeptide(L)'
;MTPLQRLEALDQQLIALEQGKPELAGETEPAALRQRFFGDLAAFWNDPVETGHSRVRQLRELRHEQLLAELELRLADQTLDYSHISLLRTSLELPLPWQRNHLPDTHRAQVYRPVFNRSSPHGRLPLPGVLVLVAEAPEGAVAEPATATGQALLCSVSHGVEGFANLAELHRELCERLDDPMQSRPMLQLLPRLQDQELVRCADRLRYEWFTGDLVEQQATDVIDAQHQRLTIAWHAAWALDQNPDLPALKSILAKQQSLTALMGSQYALSTRYALLLEKHLPAWLRQSSTQSLTHIMQTIQELAGAITQAAAPGLLTLEAFGNRHHLLAWVRERLGKALRREFSIDLPAEKVCITVTLAHRTGPLINPLAPSGYVAVANRRHVGGTIELVTTTYRLDELALLNIGWFDVDYWLTARIHHEDGSTLESISAEGVKRLVRELDAGSGYIRYLRTHLLESPGARWRMQCHGNMNRARMRAEAAKARYARHFLNDTHERGYRWVKAVTDHPDNNWRPTIDEHRIAVRQLIIDGHTLQGVLLLNAESDNQPSLVLYTPDAPDRRAWREYPDTRALLRTLRSTPALRKYLIQRAPLADGKRLDKLVRKGRLGPYVQKPMINGNLFDALYKAQVHAMIAEADTNSRSNRELLGEYGLSTLRLVLDMISLVLPAPTMSALAFGRMSISLWDGFEALEKEDYAATFHHAMAALSHSADGLSSFAGSPLMRRAMRGLPPQPPRPLPKTHEAAVDVSKLRYRIDGVHGEEVYEQINSVPGPDRYFVKDSQGRLYNVHFDGYRWRVLDPRQPDAYAQLPIKRLRNGNWVVDSTVLWHDGLPDVAQLLEEVRLQPPLEGEPVAGEADLHDAGGQLYLQLGEQQLPVRRHLLAGHYHLLLPEKALGAVHAWAVLRQQGGQWRIRVRQPGRSSDWLALPADYSASLGSSRSSR
;
A
#
# COMPACT_ATOMS: atom_id res chain seq x y z
N MET A 1 -22.35 12.68 -20.56
CA MET A 1 -21.30 11.72 -20.20
C MET A 1 -20.07 12.53 -19.80
N THR A 2 -19.50 12.29 -18.62
CA THR A 2 -18.27 12.97 -18.20
C THR A 2 -17.08 12.47 -19.03
N PRO A 3 -15.97 13.24 -19.15
CA PRO A 3 -14.78 12.77 -19.87
C PRO A 3 -14.21 11.45 -19.31
N LEU A 4 -14.35 11.22 -17.99
CA LEU A 4 -13.98 9.94 -17.36
C LEU A 4 -14.88 8.80 -17.83
N GLN A 5 -16.20 8.98 -17.80
CA GLN A 5 -17.17 7.98 -18.31
C GLN A 5 -16.94 7.69 -19.79
N ARG A 6 -16.45 8.68 -20.57
CA ARG A 6 -16.08 8.49 -21.97
C ARG A 6 -14.92 7.51 -22.12
N LEU A 7 -13.86 7.63 -21.31
CA LEU A 7 -12.73 6.69 -21.34
C LEU A 7 -13.16 5.27 -20.93
N GLU A 8 -14.00 5.14 -19.90
CA GLU A 8 -14.54 3.83 -19.49
C GLU A 8 -15.41 3.20 -20.58
N ALA A 9 -16.25 4.00 -21.25
CA ALA A 9 -17.05 3.53 -22.38
C ALA A 9 -16.18 3.10 -23.58
N LEU A 10 -15.08 3.83 -23.85
CA LEU A 10 -14.12 3.46 -24.90
C LEU A 10 -13.39 2.16 -24.57
N ASP A 11 -13.08 1.88 -23.30
CA ASP A 11 -12.53 0.57 -22.89
C ASP A 11 -13.54 -0.57 -23.12
N GLN A 12 -14.83 -0.34 -22.88
CA GLN A 12 -15.87 -1.33 -23.22
C GLN A 12 -15.99 -1.56 -24.73
N GLN A 13 -15.86 -0.51 -25.54
CA GLN A 13 -15.82 -0.64 -27.00
C GLN A 13 -14.57 -1.38 -27.48
N LEU A 14 -13.41 -1.17 -26.82
CA LEU A 14 -12.21 -1.94 -27.08
C LEU A 14 -12.45 -3.42 -26.79
N ILE A 15 -13.04 -3.77 -25.64
CA ILE A 15 -13.41 -5.16 -25.29
C ILE A 15 -14.38 -5.75 -26.32
N ALA A 16 -15.36 -4.98 -26.78
CA ALA A 16 -16.30 -5.40 -27.81
C ALA A 16 -15.61 -5.66 -29.17
N LEU A 17 -14.63 -4.83 -29.54
CA LEU A 17 -13.82 -5.03 -30.75
C LEU A 17 -13.04 -6.35 -30.72
N GLU A 18 -12.70 -6.85 -29.53
CA GLU A 18 -12.00 -8.12 -29.33
C GLU A 18 -12.91 -9.36 -29.46
N GLN A 19 -14.23 -9.19 -29.54
CA GLN A 19 -15.16 -10.32 -29.64
C GLN A 19 -15.04 -11.01 -31.01
N GLY A 20 -15.08 -12.35 -31.00
CA GLY A 20 -14.96 -13.16 -32.21
C GLY A 20 -13.52 -13.40 -32.69
N LYS A 21 -12.52 -13.20 -31.82
CA LYS A 21 -11.13 -13.59 -32.11
C LYS A 21 -11.01 -15.10 -32.39
N PRO A 22 -10.03 -15.50 -33.22
CA PRO A 22 -9.83 -16.89 -33.55
C PRO A 22 -9.42 -17.70 -32.31
N GLU A 23 -10.10 -18.82 -32.11
CA GLU A 23 -9.72 -19.82 -31.13
C GLU A 23 -8.92 -20.95 -31.78
N LEU A 24 -8.08 -21.61 -30.97
CA LEU A 24 -7.44 -22.85 -31.37
C LEU A 24 -8.52 -23.94 -31.56
N ALA A 25 -8.73 -24.41 -32.79
CA ALA A 25 -9.74 -25.41 -33.12
C ALA A 25 -9.24 -26.45 -34.15
N GLY A 26 -9.52 -27.74 -33.88
CA GLY A 26 -9.25 -28.87 -34.78
C GLY A 26 -8.09 -29.78 -34.36
N GLU A 27 -8.10 -31.02 -34.85
CA GLU A 27 -7.02 -32.00 -34.75
C GLU A 27 -6.34 -32.13 -36.12
N THR A 28 -5.21 -31.44 -36.31
CA THR A 28 -4.38 -31.60 -37.52
C THR A 28 -2.97 -31.09 -37.25
N GLU A 29 -2.02 -31.57 -38.06
CA GLU A 29 -0.58 -31.25 -38.03
C GLU A 29 -0.20 -29.86 -37.48
N PRO A 30 0.79 -29.74 -36.57
CA PRO A 30 1.14 -28.48 -35.90
C PRO A 30 1.40 -27.28 -36.82
N ALA A 31 2.00 -27.53 -37.99
CA ALA A 31 2.29 -26.50 -38.97
C ALA A 31 1.01 -25.93 -39.61
N ALA A 32 0.05 -26.79 -39.95
CA ALA A 32 -1.24 -26.38 -40.50
C ALA A 32 -2.08 -25.64 -39.45
N LEU A 33 -2.01 -26.10 -38.19
CA LEU A 33 -2.69 -25.48 -37.06
C LEU A 33 -2.16 -24.05 -36.81
N ARG A 34 -0.84 -23.86 -36.90
CA ARG A 34 -0.20 -22.53 -36.84
C ARG A 34 -0.67 -21.64 -37.98
N GLN A 35 -0.55 -22.14 -39.22
CA GLN A 35 -0.87 -21.35 -40.41
C GLN A 35 -2.33 -20.88 -40.39
N ARG A 36 -3.25 -21.77 -39.99
CA ARG A 36 -4.66 -21.43 -39.86
C ARG A 36 -4.90 -20.38 -38.78
N PHE A 37 -4.38 -20.57 -37.57
CA PHE A 37 -4.60 -19.63 -36.47
C PHE A 37 -4.08 -18.22 -36.79
N PHE A 38 -2.86 -18.09 -37.33
CA PHE A 38 -2.31 -16.79 -37.70
C PHE A 38 -2.98 -16.21 -38.95
N GLY A 39 -3.44 -17.04 -39.89
CA GLY A 39 -4.25 -16.63 -41.03
C GLY A 39 -5.60 -16.05 -40.60
N ASP A 40 -6.32 -16.76 -39.72
CA ASP A 40 -7.60 -16.33 -39.16
C ASP A 40 -7.44 -15.04 -38.33
N LEU A 41 -6.31 -14.88 -37.63
CA LEU A 41 -6.00 -13.65 -36.89
C LEU A 41 -5.73 -12.46 -37.83
N ALA A 42 -5.03 -12.68 -38.93
CA ALA A 42 -4.79 -11.65 -39.93
C ALA A 42 -6.10 -11.24 -40.63
N ALA A 43 -6.95 -12.21 -40.97
CA ALA A 43 -8.29 -11.98 -41.52
C ALA A 43 -9.17 -11.23 -40.52
N PHE A 44 -9.18 -11.62 -39.24
CA PHE A 44 -9.93 -10.95 -38.19
C PHE A 44 -9.67 -9.43 -38.13
N TRP A 45 -8.41 -9.02 -38.25
CA TRP A 45 -8.01 -7.61 -38.23
C TRP A 45 -8.31 -6.87 -39.53
N ASN A 46 -8.02 -7.49 -40.67
CA ASN A 46 -8.03 -6.82 -41.97
C ASN A 46 -9.36 -6.89 -42.72
N ASP A 47 -10.16 -7.94 -42.49
CA ASP A 47 -11.42 -8.13 -43.20
C ASP A 47 -12.45 -7.09 -42.77
N PRO A 48 -13.25 -6.56 -43.71
CA PRO A 48 -14.33 -5.63 -43.39
C PRO A 48 -15.41 -6.36 -42.58
N VAL A 49 -15.84 -5.74 -41.47
CA VAL A 49 -17.00 -6.21 -40.69
C VAL A 49 -18.29 -5.81 -41.42
N GLU A 50 -19.47 -6.30 -41.01
CA GLU A 50 -20.79 -5.93 -41.56
C GLU A 50 -21.02 -4.41 -41.67
N THR A 51 -20.33 -3.62 -40.84
CA THR A 51 -20.33 -2.14 -40.86
C THR A 51 -19.46 -1.51 -41.95
N GLY A 52 -18.78 -2.31 -42.79
CA GLY A 52 -17.98 -1.87 -43.95
C GLY A 52 -16.55 -1.41 -43.65
N HIS A 53 -16.12 -1.39 -42.38
CA HIS A 53 -14.76 -1.02 -41.97
C HIS A 53 -14.01 -2.21 -41.37
N SER A 54 -12.71 -2.31 -41.63
CA SER A 54 -11.85 -3.32 -41.00
C SER A 54 -11.66 -3.02 -39.51
N ARG A 55 -11.36 -4.05 -38.71
CA ARG A 55 -11.14 -3.88 -37.27
C ARG A 55 -9.89 -3.04 -36.98
N VAL A 56 -8.87 -3.07 -37.84
CA VAL A 56 -7.72 -2.15 -37.72
C VAL A 56 -8.15 -0.69 -37.79
N ARG A 57 -9.05 -0.34 -38.73
CA ARG A 57 -9.57 1.02 -38.83
C ARG A 57 -10.38 1.41 -37.60
N GLN A 58 -11.23 0.52 -37.11
CA GLN A 58 -11.97 0.75 -35.86
C GLN A 58 -11.04 0.94 -34.66
N LEU A 59 -9.93 0.18 -34.58
CA LEU A 59 -8.93 0.35 -33.53
C LEU A 59 -8.24 1.72 -33.60
N ARG A 60 -7.93 2.22 -34.81
CA ARG A 60 -7.39 3.57 -35.02
C ARG A 60 -8.36 4.63 -34.55
N GLU A 61 -9.63 4.52 -34.93
CA GLU A 61 -10.70 5.44 -34.50
C GLU A 61 -10.85 5.42 -32.97
N LEU A 62 -10.87 4.25 -32.33
CA LEU A 62 -10.89 4.13 -30.87
C LEU A 62 -9.68 4.81 -30.22
N ARG A 63 -8.48 4.62 -30.76
CA ARG A 63 -7.26 5.24 -30.22
C ARG A 63 -7.27 6.76 -30.36
N HIS A 64 -7.76 7.28 -31.48
CA HIS A 64 -7.97 8.70 -31.69
C HIS A 64 -8.92 9.28 -30.63
N GLU A 65 -10.08 8.62 -30.43
CA GLU A 65 -11.07 9.03 -29.43
C GLU A 65 -10.55 8.95 -27.99
N GLN A 66 -9.72 7.95 -27.67
CA GLN A 66 -9.05 7.86 -26.37
C GLN A 66 -8.13 9.05 -26.11
N LEU A 67 -7.31 9.46 -27.08
CA LEU A 67 -6.42 10.62 -26.93
C LEU A 67 -7.22 11.92 -26.77
N LEU A 68 -8.32 12.10 -27.52
CA LEU A 68 -9.20 13.27 -27.36
C LEU A 68 -9.88 13.28 -26.00
N ALA A 69 -10.43 12.15 -25.55
CA ALA A 69 -11.06 12.03 -24.24
C ALA A 69 -10.04 12.28 -23.11
N GLU A 70 -8.80 11.80 -23.26
CA GLU A 70 -7.71 12.10 -22.34
C GLU A 70 -7.42 13.61 -22.32
N LEU A 71 -7.25 14.27 -23.47
CA LEU A 71 -7.01 15.72 -23.52
C LEU A 71 -8.13 16.54 -22.84
N GLU A 72 -9.39 16.19 -23.10
CA GLU A 72 -10.56 16.82 -22.47
C GLU A 72 -10.54 16.64 -20.94
N LEU A 73 -10.22 15.43 -20.49
CA LEU A 73 -10.11 15.12 -19.06
C LEU A 73 -8.96 15.90 -18.40
N ARG A 74 -7.79 15.95 -19.04
CA ARG A 74 -6.61 16.66 -18.55
C ARG A 74 -6.80 18.19 -18.53
N LEU A 75 -7.60 18.72 -19.46
CA LEU A 75 -8.04 20.11 -19.48
C LEU A 75 -8.99 20.42 -18.31
N ALA A 76 -10.00 19.57 -18.09
CA ALA A 76 -10.94 19.70 -16.98
C ALA A 76 -10.22 19.64 -15.62
N ASP A 77 -9.29 18.71 -15.49
CA ASP A 77 -8.44 18.56 -14.31
C ASP A 77 -7.39 19.68 -14.18
N GLN A 78 -7.16 20.50 -15.21
CA GLN A 78 -6.06 21.48 -15.34
C GLN A 78 -4.70 20.90 -14.93
N THR A 79 -4.39 19.75 -15.50
CA THR A 79 -3.16 19.00 -15.20
C THR A 79 -2.22 18.91 -16.40
N LEU A 80 -2.65 19.40 -17.57
CA LEU A 80 -1.86 19.61 -18.78
C LEU A 80 -2.09 21.04 -19.28
N ASP A 81 -1.03 21.74 -19.68
CA ASP A 81 -1.15 23.13 -20.13
C ASP A 81 -1.91 23.23 -21.45
N TYR A 82 -2.62 24.35 -21.63
CA TYR A 82 -3.41 24.58 -22.84
C TYR A 82 -2.58 24.57 -24.12
N SER A 83 -1.33 25.06 -24.08
CA SER A 83 -0.44 25.04 -25.25
C SER A 83 -0.11 23.61 -25.70
N HIS A 84 0.17 22.71 -24.75
CA HIS A 84 0.36 21.29 -25.03
C HIS A 84 -0.91 20.64 -25.59
N ILE A 85 -2.08 20.94 -25.01
CA ILE A 85 -3.37 20.43 -25.50
C ILE A 85 -3.62 20.88 -26.93
N SER A 86 -3.38 22.16 -27.23
CA SER A 86 -3.52 22.71 -28.58
C SER A 86 -2.57 22.03 -29.57
N LEU A 87 -1.30 21.83 -29.21
CA LEU A 87 -0.31 21.17 -30.06
C LEU A 87 -0.74 19.75 -30.45
N LEU A 88 -1.19 18.95 -29.47
CA LEU A 88 -1.63 17.59 -29.75
C LEU A 88 -2.94 17.56 -30.52
N ARG A 89 -3.93 18.38 -30.14
CA ARG A 89 -5.21 18.45 -30.86
C ARG A 89 -5.02 18.83 -32.33
N THR A 90 -4.21 19.85 -32.62
CA THR A 90 -3.86 20.22 -34.00
C THR A 90 -3.17 19.07 -34.74
N SER A 91 -2.31 18.31 -34.06
CA SER A 91 -1.64 17.15 -34.66
C SER A 91 -2.57 15.93 -34.84
N LEU A 92 -3.70 15.87 -34.14
CA LEU A 92 -4.74 14.84 -34.35
C LEU A 92 -5.67 15.24 -35.51
N GLU A 93 -6.03 16.53 -35.61
CA GLU A 93 -6.85 17.07 -36.69
C GLU A 93 -6.10 17.10 -38.04
N LEU A 94 -4.81 17.42 -37.99
CA LEU A 94 -3.91 17.51 -39.16
C LEU A 94 -2.71 16.56 -38.92
N PRO A 95 -2.86 15.24 -39.10
CA PRO A 95 -1.84 14.25 -38.73
C PRO A 95 -0.53 14.37 -39.50
N LEU A 96 -0.57 14.74 -40.77
CA LEU A 96 0.61 14.76 -41.63
C LEU A 96 1.33 16.12 -41.54
N PRO A 97 2.68 16.16 -41.49
CA PRO A 97 3.43 17.41 -41.35
C PRO A 97 3.07 18.48 -42.39
N TRP A 98 2.93 18.09 -43.65
CA TRP A 98 2.60 19.00 -44.76
C TRP A 98 1.24 19.69 -44.61
N GLN A 99 0.30 19.08 -43.88
CA GLN A 99 -1.01 19.66 -43.62
C GLN A 99 -0.90 20.88 -42.69
N ARG A 100 0.15 20.96 -41.86
CA ARG A 100 0.37 22.00 -40.85
C ARG A 100 1.21 23.18 -41.37
N ASN A 101 1.64 23.16 -42.64
CA ASN A 101 2.53 24.19 -43.20
C ASN A 101 1.92 25.61 -43.22
N HIS A 102 0.59 25.70 -43.23
CA HIS A 102 -0.14 26.97 -43.19
C HIS A 102 -0.25 27.57 -41.78
N LEU A 103 0.14 26.83 -40.74
CA LEU A 103 0.03 27.25 -39.34
C LEU A 103 1.31 27.98 -38.89
N PRO A 104 1.20 28.86 -37.87
CA PRO A 104 2.38 29.46 -37.22
C PRO A 104 3.33 28.41 -36.63
N ASP A 105 4.62 28.73 -36.56
CA ASP A 105 5.68 27.84 -36.05
C ASP A 105 5.39 27.30 -34.64
N THR A 106 4.72 28.10 -33.80
CA THR A 106 4.31 27.73 -32.44
C THR A 106 3.23 26.64 -32.39
N HIS A 107 2.45 26.46 -33.46
CA HIS A 107 1.42 25.42 -33.59
C HIS A 107 1.85 24.30 -34.55
N ARG A 108 2.95 24.48 -35.28
CA ARG A 108 3.48 23.51 -36.24
C ARG A 108 4.42 22.51 -35.55
N ALA A 109 3.84 21.62 -34.76
CA ALA A 109 4.59 20.55 -34.13
C ALA A 109 5.17 19.57 -35.15
N GLN A 110 6.42 19.18 -34.94
CA GLN A 110 7.05 18.05 -35.62
C GLN A 110 6.96 16.81 -34.75
N VAL A 111 6.73 15.65 -35.38
CA VAL A 111 6.57 14.36 -34.69
C VAL A 111 7.86 13.57 -34.81
N TYR A 112 8.25 12.91 -33.73
CA TYR A 112 9.49 12.16 -33.62
C TYR A 112 9.27 10.78 -32.99
N ARG A 113 10.03 9.79 -33.47
CA ARG A 113 10.13 8.47 -32.85
C ARG A 113 11.38 8.41 -31.96
N PRO A 114 11.24 8.02 -30.68
CA PRO A 114 12.39 7.65 -29.87
C PRO A 114 13.01 6.36 -30.42
N VAL A 115 14.30 6.38 -30.70
CA VAL A 115 15.03 5.25 -31.29
C VAL A 115 16.29 4.95 -30.48
N PHE A 116 16.40 3.72 -30.02
CA PHE A 116 17.59 3.19 -29.38
C PHE A 116 18.64 2.84 -30.41
N ASN A 117 19.87 3.29 -30.17
CA ASN A 117 21.03 2.94 -30.97
C ASN A 117 22.08 2.28 -30.10
N ARG A 118 22.62 1.16 -30.60
CA ARG A 118 23.77 0.45 -30.06
C ARG A 118 24.88 0.45 -31.10
N SER A 119 26.09 0.76 -30.67
CA SER A 119 27.27 0.90 -31.52
C SER A 119 27.93 -0.46 -31.79
N SER A 120 27.89 -1.40 -30.83
CA SER A 120 28.49 -2.72 -31.00
C SER A 120 27.77 -3.85 -30.23
N PRO A 121 27.31 -4.92 -30.91
CA PRO A 121 27.03 -4.95 -32.35
C PRO A 121 26.05 -3.83 -32.73
N HIS A 122 26.15 -3.35 -33.97
CA HIS A 122 25.26 -2.32 -34.47
C HIS A 122 23.80 -2.76 -34.39
N GLY A 123 23.00 -2.00 -33.63
CA GLY A 123 21.59 -2.28 -33.42
C GLY A 123 20.80 -0.98 -33.38
N ARG A 124 19.63 -0.98 -34.02
CA ARG A 124 18.72 0.15 -34.02
C ARG A 124 17.30 -0.35 -33.82
N LEU A 125 16.61 0.22 -32.82
CA LEU A 125 15.26 -0.21 -32.47
C LEU A 125 14.40 1.00 -32.08
N PRO A 126 13.31 1.30 -32.80
CA PRO A 126 12.35 2.31 -32.35
C PRO A 126 11.62 1.82 -31.10
N LEU A 127 11.25 2.73 -30.21
CA LEU A 127 10.41 2.44 -29.04
C LEU A 127 8.93 2.40 -29.49
N PRO A 128 8.29 1.22 -29.60
CA PRO A 128 6.91 1.11 -30.08
C PRO A 128 5.90 1.75 -29.12
N GLY A 129 4.84 2.31 -29.68
CA GLY A 129 3.74 2.96 -28.98
C GLY A 129 4.11 4.28 -28.33
N VAL A 130 5.29 4.85 -28.62
CA VAL A 130 5.78 6.12 -28.06
C VAL A 130 6.17 7.07 -29.18
N LEU A 131 5.58 8.25 -29.17
CA LEU A 131 5.87 9.33 -30.11
C LEU A 131 6.06 10.64 -29.33
N VAL A 132 6.91 11.52 -29.87
CA VAL A 132 7.25 12.80 -29.26
C VAL A 132 6.86 13.93 -30.21
N LEU A 133 6.11 14.90 -29.73
CA LEU A 133 5.83 16.12 -30.48
C LEU A 133 6.72 17.24 -29.94
N VAL A 134 7.35 18.01 -30.83
CA VAL A 134 8.17 19.17 -30.46
C VAL A 134 7.70 20.36 -31.27
N ALA A 135 7.32 21.44 -30.58
CA ALA A 135 7.00 22.72 -31.20
C ALA A 135 8.28 23.40 -31.72
N GLU A 136 8.16 24.24 -32.75
CA GLU A 136 9.26 25.04 -33.30
C GLU A 136 10.47 24.25 -33.82
N ALA A 137 10.36 22.92 -33.92
CA ALA A 137 11.43 22.09 -34.44
C ALA A 137 11.48 22.19 -35.99
N PRO A 138 12.70 22.19 -36.58
CA PRO A 138 12.83 22.21 -38.03
C PRO A 138 12.26 20.94 -38.66
N GLU A 139 11.46 21.11 -39.70
CA GLU A 139 10.91 20.00 -40.49
C GLU A 139 12.04 19.22 -41.16
N GLY A 140 11.92 17.89 -41.22
CA GLY A 140 12.91 17.04 -41.91
C GLY A 140 14.17 16.71 -41.11
N ALA A 141 14.43 17.38 -40.00
CA ALA A 141 15.66 17.20 -39.23
C ALA A 141 15.47 16.30 -38.02
N VAL A 142 16.51 15.54 -37.66
CA VAL A 142 16.59 14.82 -36.36
C VAL A 142 16.59 15.84 -35.24
N ALA A 143 15.80 15.60 -34.18
CA ALA A 143 15.77 16.50 -33.04
C ALA A 143 16.88 16.17 -32.03
N GLU A 144 17.74 17.13 -31.77
CA GLU A 144 18.79 17.04 -30.76
C GLU A 144 18.29 17.63 -29.43
N PRO A 145 18.32 16.88 -28.31
CA PRO A 145 17.78 17.35 -27.03
C PRO A 145 18.38 18.65 -26.52
N ALA A 146 19.65 18.93 -26.84
CA ALA A 146 20.34 20.12 -26.36
C ALA A 146 19.95 21.42 -27.08
N THR A 147 19.42 21.33 -28.30
CA THR A 147 19.15 22.49 -29.17
C THR A 147 17.67 22.77 -29.37
N ALA A 148 16.80 21.76 -29.21
CA ALA A 148 15.36 21.93 -29.33
C ALA A 148 14.76 22.63 -28.09
N THR A 149 14.52 23.94 -28.20
CA THR A 149 14.00 24.79 -27.13
C THR A 149 12.48 24.82 -27.02
N GLY A 150 11.77 24.43 -28.08
CA GLY A 150 10.30 24.42 -28.11
C GLY A 150 9.69 23.38 -27.17
N GLN A 151 8.43 23.62 -26.80
CA GLN A 151 7.67 22.74 -25.91
C GLN A 151 7.60 21.31 -26.47
N ALA A 152 7.71 20.32 -25.59
CA ALA A 152 7.71 18.91 -25.98
C ALA A 152 6.56 18.13 -25.30
N LEU A 153 6.00 17.17 -26.03
CA LEU A 153 4.98 16.25 -25.55
C LEU A 153 5.43 14.82 -25.77
N LEU A 154 5.28 13.99 -24.75
CA LEU A 154 5.40 12.54 -24.86
C LEU A 154 4.00 11.94 -24.97
N CYS A 155 3.71 11.32 -26.11
CA CYS A 155 2.46 10.60 -26.35
C CYS A 155 2.77 9.11 -26.38
N SER A 156 2.33 8.40 -25.34
CA SER A 156 2.56 6.97 -25.20
C SER A 156 1.28 6.19 -24.99
N VAL A 157 1.26 4.95 -25.47
CA VAL A 157 0.17 4.01 -25.17
C VAL A 157 0.21 3.58 -23.68
N SER A 158 1.41 3.55 -23.07
CA SER A 158 1.63 3.02 -21.73
C SER A 158 1.54 4.04 -20.58
N HIS A 159 1.49 5.34 -20.86
CA HIS A 159 1.39 6.38 -19.83
C HIS A 159 0.45 7.53 -20.24
N GLY A 160 -0.11 7.52 -21.45
CA GLY A 160 -0.92 8.63 -21.97
C GLY A 160 -0.05 9.79 -22.44
N VAL A 161 -0.54 11.02 -22.21
CA VAL A 161 0.05 12.29 -22.66
C VAL A 161 0.73 13.01 -21.50
N GLU A 162 2.04 13.29 -21.66
CA GLU A 162 2.85 14.05 -20.71
C GLU A 162 3.47 15.29 -21.39
N GLY A 163 3.32 16.47 -20.78
CA GLY A 163 3.90 17.72 -21.27
C GLY A 163 5.21 18.08 -20.58
N PHE A 164 6.15 18.64 -21.34
CA PHE A 164 7.47 19.08 -20.89
C PHE A 164 7.78 20.49 -21.42
N ALA A 165 8.61 21.23 -20.68
CA ALA A 165 9.01 22.57 -21.09
C ALA A 165 9.82 22.57 -22.39
N ASN A 166 10.65 21.54 -22.61
CA ASN A 166 11.45 21.36 -23.82
C ASN A 166 11.89 19.89 -24.00
N LEU A 167 12.52 19.59 -25.14
CA LEU A 167 13.00 18.25 -25.46
C LEU A 167 14.13 17.77 -24.52
N ALA A 168 14.96 18.67 -23.99
CA ALA A 168 16.04 18.31 -23.07
C ALA A 168 15.50 17.69 -21.76
N GLU A 169 14.44 18.29 -21.20
CA GLU A 169 13.78 17.79 -20.00
C GLU A 169 13.07 16.46 -20.25
N LEU A 170 12.34 16.36 -21.38
CA LEU A 170 11.71 15.10 -21.82
C LEU A 170 12.75 14.00 -21.98
N HIS A 171 13.86 14.28 -22.66
CA HIS A 171 14.92 13.32 -22.92
C HIS A 171 15.56 12.82 -21.63
N ARG A 172 15.89 13.72 -20.71
CA ARG A 172 16.46 13.35 -19.41
C ARG A 172 15.51 12.44 -18.64
N GLU A 173 14.22 12.78 -18.65
CA GLU A 173 13.21 12.02 -17.94
C GLU A 173 12.96 10.64 -18.58
N LEU A 174 12.92 10.57 -19.91
CA LEU A 174 12.75 9.32 -20.63
C LEU A 174 13.95 8.38 -20.39
N CYS A 175 15.18 8.90 -20.42
CA CYS A 175 16.38 8.11 -20.13
C CYS A 175 16.39 7.58 -18.69
N GLU A 176 16.09 8.41 -17.70
CA GLU A 176 16.03 7.99 -16.28
C GLU A 176 14.88 7.01 -16.01
N ARG A 177 13.76 7.10 -16.76
CA ARG A 177 12.64 6.16 -16.64
C ARG A 177 12.97 4.80 -17.25
N LEU A 178 13.61 4.80 -18.42
CA LEU A 178 14.05 3.58 -19.12
C LEU A 178 15.20 2.89 -18.39
N ASP A 179 15.98 3.63 -17.62
CA ASP A 179 17.02 3.09 -16.74
C ASP A 179 16.45 2.31 -15.53
N ASP A 180 15.33 2.78 -14.97
CA ASP A 180 14.71 2.15 -13.81
C ASP A 180 13.97 0.84 -14.20
N PRO A 181 14.35 -0.35 -13.67
CA PRO A 181 13.74 -1.64 -14.02
C PRO A 181 12.26 -1.77 -13.68
N MET A 182 11.73 -0.91 -12.82
CA MET A 182 10.29 -0.87 -12.52
C MET A 182 9.57 0.09 -13.45
N GLN A 183 10.12 1.29 -13.66
CA GLN A 183 9.46 2.33 -14.47
C GLN A 183 9.59 2.09 -15.97
N SER A 184 10.60 1.34 -16.40
CA SER A 184 10.79 0.93 -17.80
C SER A 184 9.78 -0.12 -18.24
N ARG A 185 9.25 -0.96 -17.34
CA ARG A 185 8.35 -2.08 -17.70
C ARG A 185 7.14 -1.66 -18.54
N PRO A 186 6.34 -0.64 -18.15
CA PRO A 186 5.21 -0.23 -18.98
C PRO A 186 5.66 0.38 -20.32
N MET A 187 6.81 1.06 -20.36
CA MET A 187 7.35 1.61 -21.63
C MET A 187 7.78 0.51 -22.61
N LEU A 188 8.29 -0.61 -22.10
CA LEU A 188 8.79 -1.72 -22.89
C LEU A 188 7.75 -2.83 -23.10
N GLN A 189 6.49 -2.62 -22.68
CA GLN A 189 5.43 -3.65 -22.77
C GLN A 189 5.10 -4.07 -24.21
N LEU A 190 5.37 -3.20 -25.19
CA LEU A 190 5.18 -3.46 -26.62
C LEU A 190 6.43 -4.08 -27.28
N LEU A 191 7.47 -4.40 -26.51
CA LEU A 191 8.67 -5.13 -26.95
C LEU A 191 8.72 -6.51 -26.26
N PRO A 192 7.95 -7.50 -26.74
CA PRO A 192 7.86 -8.80 -26.09
C PRO A 192 9.08 -9.71 -26.33
N ARG A 193 9.90 -9.43 -27.35
CA ARG A 193 11.09 -10.23 -27.67
C ARG A 193 12.24 -9.92 -26.70
N LEU A 194 12.84 -10.97 -26.13
CA LEU A 194 13.99 -10.82 -25.22
C LEU A 194 15.19 -10.12 -25.89
N GLN A 195 15.46 -10.43 -27.16
CA GLN A 195 16.53 -9.79 -27.94
C GLN A 195 16.34 -8.28 -28.08
N ASP A 196 15.10 -7.83 -28.28
CA ASP A 196 14.76 -6.41 -28.36
C ASP A 196 14.96 -5.73 -27.00
N GLN A 197 14.53 -6.39 -25.91
CA GLN A 197 14.74 -5.87 -24.55
C GLN A 197 16.22 -5.79 -24.18
N GLU A 198 17.03 -6.78 -24.61
CA GLU A 198 18.49 -6.75 -24.45
C GLU A 198 19.14 -5.61 -25.25
N LEU A 199 18.68 -5.37 -26.48
CA LEU A 199 19.14 -4.23 -27.28
C LEU A 199 18.85 -2.91 -26.56
N VAL A 200 17.63 -2.72 -26.05
CA VAL A 200 17.25 -1.53 -25.28
C VAL A 200 18.13 -1.38 -24.03
N ARG A 201 18.33 -2.47 -23.28
CA ARG A 201 19.18 -2.45 -22.08
C ARG A 201 20.63 -2.10 -22.39
N CYS A 202 21.13 -2.51 -23.55
CA CYS A 202 22.51 -2.28 -23.98
C CYS A 202 22.65 -1.09 -24.95
N ALA A 203 21.63 -0.26 -25.10
CA ALA A 203 21.67 0.88 -25.99
C ALA A 203 22.60 1.98 -25.46
N ASP A 204 23.39 2.56 -26.36
CA ASP A 204 24.35 3.62 -26.05
C ASP A 204 23.72 5.01 -26.08
N ARG A 205 22.65 5.18 -26.86
CA ARG A 205 22.00 6.48 -27.05
C ARG A 205 20.52 6.31 -27.41
N LEU A 206 19.72 7.26 -26.95
CA LEU A 206 18.34 7.48 -27.41
C LEU A 206 18.30 8.70 -28.35
N ARG A 207 17.80 8.53 -29.59
CA ARG A 207 17.65 9.60 -30.59
C ARG A 207 16.18 9.86 -30.92
N TYR A 208 15.89 11.01 -31.52
CA TYR A 208 14.55 11.42 -31.93
C TYR A 208 14.50 11.61 -33.44
N GLU A 209 13.97 10.61 -34.12
CA GLU A 209 13.94 10.57 -35.58
C GLU A 209 12.64 11.13 -36.11
N TRP A 210 12.72 12.01 -37.09
CA TRP A 210 11.54 12.67 -37.66
C TRP A 210 10.58 11.64 -38.26
N PHE A 211 9.31 11.78 -37.94
CA PHE A 211 8.24 10.87 -38.32
C PHE A 211 7.19 11.62 -39.14
N THR A 212 6.90 11.10 -40.34
CA THR A 212 6.03 11.75 -41.32
C THR A 212 4.61 11.17 -41.38
N GLY A 213 4.38 10.03 -40.71
CA GLY A 213 3.09 9.34 -40.71
C GLY A 213 2.11 9.86 -39.66
N ASP A 214 0.93 9.24 -39.63
CA ASP A 214 -0.09 9.47 -38.61
C ASP A 214 0.33 8.80 -37.28
N LEU A 215 0.34 9.60 -36.21
CA LEU A 215 0.69 9.16 -34.86
C LEU A 215 -0.25 8.07 -34.34
N VAL A 216 -1.56 8.20 -34.61
CA VAL A 216 -2.58 7.26 -34.13
C VAL A 216 -2.46 5.94 -34.89
N GLU A 217 -2.25 6.02 -36.20
CA GLU A 217 -2.00 4.86 -37.05
C GLU A 217 -0.79 4.06 -36.57
N GLN A 218 0.31 4.74 -36.27
CA GLN A 218 1.52 4.11 -35.78
C GLN A 218 1.28 3.40 -34.44
N GLN A 219 0.60 4.05 -33.49
CA GLN A 219 0.31 3.45 -32.18
C GLN A 219 -0.61 2.22 -32.30
N ALA A 220 -1.64 2.27 -33.16
CA ALA A 220 -2.52 1.13 -33.39
C ALA A 220 -1.76 -0.05 -34.03
N THR A 221 -0.87 0.25 -34.99
CA THR A 221 -0.01 -0.75 -35.64
C THR A 221 0.94 -1.39 -34.64
N ASP A 222 1.62 -0.59 -33.82
CA ASP A 222 2.56 -1.07 -32.82
C ASP A 222 1.88 -2.03 -31.80
N VAL A 223 0.61 -1.78 -31.46
CA VAL A 223 -0.18 -2.65 -30.56
C VAL A 223 -0.52 -3.99 -31.22
N ILE A 224 -0.92 -3.98 -32.49
CA ILE A 224 -1.21 -5.20 -33.26
C ILE A 224 0.08 -6.02 -33.47
N ASP A 225 1.19 -5.36 -33.81
CA ASP A 225 2.49 -6.00 -33.98
C ASP A 225 2.95 -6.66 -32.68
N ALA A 226 2.81 -5.98 -31.55
CA ALA A 226 3.12 -6.55 -30.24
C ALA A 226 2.24 -7.76 -29.91
N GLN A 227 0.94 -7.71 -30.22
CA GLN A 227 0.03 -8.86 -30.06
C GLN A 227 0.52 -10.05 -30.90
N HIS A 228 0.77 -9.83 -32.19
CA HIS A 228 1.24 -10.86 -33.09
C HIS A 228 2.56 -11.50 -32.62
N GLN A 229 3.51 -10.68 -32.15
CA GLN A 229 4.78 -11.16 -31.59
C GLN A 229 4.57 -11.97 -30.30
N ARG A 230 3.71 -11.52 -29.37
CA ARG A 230 3.40 -12.27 -28.13
C ARG A 230 2.83 -13.65 -28.42
N LEU A 231 1.91 -13.74 -29.39
CA LEU A 231 1.34 -15.02 -29.82
C LEU A 231 2.38 -15.90 -30.50
N THR A 232 3.24 -15.30 -31.32
CA THR A 232 4.36 -16.02 -31.95
C THR A 232 5.31 -16.59 -30.90
N ILE A 233 5.68 -15.82 -29.87
CA ILE A 233 6.55 -16.29 -28.77
C ILE A 233 5.87 -17.41 -27.98
N ALA A 234 4.60 -17.23 -27.61
CA ALA A 234 3.82 -18.25 -26.89
C ALA A 234 3.73 -19.56 -27.68
N TRP A 235 3.57 -19.46 -29.00
CA TRP A 235 3.62 -20.60 -29.90
C TRP A 235 5.00 -21.27 -29.85
N HIS A 236 6.09 -20.57 -30.14
CA HIS A 236 7.41 -21.21 -30.13
C HIS A 236 7.75 -21.85 -28.78
N ALA A 237 7.38 -21.21 -27.66
CA ALA A 237 7.61 -21.75 -26.32
C ALA A 237 6.88 -23.09 -26.08
N ALA A 238 5.67 -23.26 -26.61
CA ALA A 238 4.90 -24.49 -26.45
C ALA A 238 5.48 -25.68 -27.25
N TRP A 239 6.15 -25.41 -28.38
CA TRP A 239 6.74 -26.44 -29.25
C TRP A 239 8.27 -26.58 -29.12
N ALA A 240 8.93 -25.85 -28.21
CA ALA A 240 10.38 -25.88 -28.02
C ALA A 240 10.87 -27.02 -27.10
N LEU A 241 9.98 -27.70 -26.39
CA LEU A 241 10.26 -28.91 -25.62
C LEU A 241 9.83 -30.09 -26.49
N ASP A 242 10.68 -31.08 -26.77
CA ASP A 242 10.42 -32.27 -27.63
C ASP A 242 9.26 -33.19 -27.16
N GLN A 243 8.10 -32.60 -26.86
CA GLN A 243 6.88 -33.19 -26.35
C GLN A 243 5.70 -32.53 -27.06
N ASN A 244 4.63 -33.27 -27.31
CA ASN A 244 3.38 -32.67 -27.79
C ASN A 244 2.86 -31.66 -26.74
N PRO A 245 2.61 -30.39 -27.11
CA PRO A 245 2.12 -29.42 -26.15
C PRO A 245 0.72 -29.79 -25.64
N ASP A 246 0.46 -29.47 -24.38
CA ASP A 246 -0.89 -29.47 -23.81
C ASP A 246 -1.73 -28.39 -24.54
N LEU A 247 -2.56 -28.84 -25.50
CA LEU A 247 -3.39 -27.97 -26.33
C LEU A 247 -4.39 -27.12 -25.50
N PRO A 248 -5.09 -27.66 -24.48
CA PRO A 248 -5.84 -26.85 -23.52
C PRO A 248 -5.01 -25.73 -22.86
N ALA A 249 -3.80 -26.04 -22.38
CA ALA A 249 -2.93 -25.04 -21.75
C ALA A 249 -2.48 -23.97 -22.76
N LEU A 250 -2.09 -24.36 -23.97
CA LEU A 250 -1.75 -23.44 -25.05
C LEU A 250 -2.95 -22.55 -25.41
N LYS A 251 -4.15 -23.11 -25.55
CA LYS A 251 -5.38 -22.35 -25.83
C LYS A 251 -5.62 -21.28 -24.77
N SER A 252 -5.45 -21.62 -23.49
CA SER A 252 -5.55 -20.67 -22.38
C SER A 252 -4.49 -19.56 -22.46
N ILE A 253 -3.23 -19.92 -22.75
CA ILE A 253 -2.13 -18.95 -22.91
C ILE A 253 -2.41 -18.01 -24.09
N LEU A 254 -2.78 -18.53 -25.26
CA LEU A 254 -3.07 -17.72 -26.44
C LEU A 254 -4.25 -16.77 -26.19
N ALA A 255 -5.34 -17.25 -25.60
CA ALA A 255 -6.49 -16.40 -25.25
C ALA A 255 -6.07 -15.24 -24.32
N LYS A 256 -5.21 -15.51 -23.33
CA LYS A 256 -4.69 -14.47 -22.42
C LYS A 256 -3.77 -13.47 -23.14
N GLN A 257 -2.90 -13.95 -24.05
CA GLN A 257 -1.94 -13.11 -24.79
C GLN A 257 -2.59 -12.31 -25.93
N GLN A 258 -3.78 -12.71 -26.39
CA GLN A 258 -4.55 -12.00 -27.40
C GLN A 258 -5.16 -10.69 -26.92
N SER A 259 -5.34 -10.45 -25.60
CA SER A 259 -6.01 -9.23 -25.11
C SER A 259 -5.17 -7.96 -25.31
N LEU A 260 -5.80 -6.94 -25.91
CA LEU A 260 -5.27 -5.60 -26.13
C LEU A 260 -5.58 -4.65 -24.98
N THR A 261 -6.56 -4.95 -24.12
CA THR A 261 -6.89 -4.10 -22.96
C THR A 261 -5.67 -3.93 -22.04
N ALA A 262 -4.86 -4.97 -21.88
CA ALA A 262 -3.61 -4.91 -21.12
C ALA A 262 -2.51 -4.05 -21.78
N LEU A 263 -2.62 -3.81 -23.10
CA LEU A 263 -1.65 -3.04 -23.89
C LEU A 263 -2.06 -1.58 -24.08
N MET A 264 -3.35 -1.30 -24.36
CA MET A 264 -3.88 0.00 -24.80
C MET A 264 -5.11 0.47 -24.00
N GLY A 265 -5.46 -0.20 -22.90
CA GLY A 265 -6.58 0.20 -22.04
C GLY A 265 -6.30 1.52 -21.31
N SER A 266 -7.37 2.23 -20.91
CA SER A 266 -7.28 3.54 -20.26
C SER A 266 -6.61 3.52 -18.88
N GLN A 267 -6.46 2.33 -18.27
CA GLN A 267 -5.86 2.11 -16.94
C GLN A 267 -4.53 2.86 -16.74
N TYR A 268 -3.69 2.92 -17.78
CA TYR A 268 -2.40 3.59 -17.70
C TYR A 268 -2.52 5.11 -17.74
N ALA A 269 -3.34 5.65 -18.64
CA ALA A 269 -3.63 7.08 -18.70
C ALA A 269 -4.30 7.56 -17.40
N LEU A 270 -5.22 6.76 -16.84
CA LEU A 270 -5.85 7.04 -15.55
C LEU A 270 -4.85 7.02 -14.39
N SER A 271 -3.89 6.09 -14.39
CA SER A 271 -2.83 6.07 -13.37
C SER A 271 -1.99 7.37 -13.41
N THR A 272 -1.58 7.81 -14.60
CA THR A 272 -0.89 9.08 -14.84
C THR A 272 -1.75 10.27 -14.39
N ARG A 273 -3.06 10.26 -14.72
CA ARG A 273 -4.02 11.28 -14.29
C ARG A 273 -4.04 11.42 -12.78
N TYR A 274 -4.28 10.33 -12.04
CA TYR A 274 -4.37 10.37 -10.58
C TYR A 274 -3.05 10.78 -9.92
N ALA A 275 -1.91 10.36 -10.48
CA ALA A 275 -0.60 10.82 -10.03
C ALA A 275 -0.46 12.35 -10.15
N LEU A 276 -0.90 12.92 -11.28
CA LEU A 276 -0.78 14.35 -11.56
C LEU A 276 -1.84 15.18 -10.83
N LEU A 277 -3.04 14.64 -10.60
CA LEU A 277 -4.04 15.25 -9.71
C LEU A 277 -3.50 15.35 -8.28
N LEU A 278 -2.88 14.29 -7.78
CA LEU A 278 -2.22 14.32 -6.47
C LEU A 278 -1.14 15.40 -6.40
N GLU A 279 -0.29 15.49 -7.43
CA GLU A 279 0.78 16.49 -7.53
C GLU A 279 0.23 17.92 -7.54
N LYS A 280 -0.80 18.18 -8.35
CA LYS A 280 -1.47 19.49 -8.45
C LYS A 280 -2.01 19.95 -7.10
N HIS A 281 -2.62 19.03 -6.37
CA HIS A 281 -3.27 19.31 -5.09
C HIS A 281 -2.31 19.19 -3.89
N LEU A 282 -0.99 19.04 -4.11
CA LEU A 282 -0.02 19.05 -3.01
C LEU A 282 0.00 20.40 -2.26
N PRO A 283 0.09 20.38 -0.92
CA PRO A 283 0.30 21.59 -0.13
C PRO A 283 1.54 22.38 -0.59
N ALA A 284 1.49 23.71 -0.46
CA ALA A 284 2.58 24.59 -0.91
C ALA A 284 3.94 24.23 -0.27
N TRP A 285 3.95 23.89 1.02
CA TRP A 285 5.16 23.47 1.73
C TRP A 285 5.78 22.20 1.14
N LEU A 286 4.96 21.27 0.63
CA LEU A 286 5.42 20.03 0.02
C LEU A 286 5.93 20.26 -1.41
N ARG A 287 5.25 21.11 -2.20
CA ARG A 287 5.73 21.50 -3.55
C ARG A 287 7.07 22.23 -3.52
N GLN A 288 7.33 22.99 -2.47
CA GLN A 288 8.57 23.74 -2.28
C GLN A 288 9.65 22.95 -1.51
N SER A 289 9.36 21.72 -1.11
CA SER A 289 10.29 20.89 -0.36
C SER A 289 11.47 20.44 -1.21
N SER A 290 12.66 20.35 -0.61
CA SER A 290 13.82 19.76 -1.28
C SER A 290 13.59 18.29 -1.62
N THR A 291 14.33 17.76 -2.60
CA THR A 291 14.26 16.33 -2.97
C THR A 291 14.46 15.41 -1.76
N GLN A 292 15.44 15.73 -0.89
CA GLN A 292 15.69 14.97 0.34
C GLN A 292 14.49 14.96 1.30
N SER A 293 13.78 16.09 1.41
CA SER A 293 12.61 16.21 2.27
C SER A 293 11.44 15.38 1.74
N LEU A 294 11.20 15.44 0.42
CA LEU A 294 10.19 14.62 -0.26
C LEU A 294 10.48 13.13 -0.12
N THR A 295 11.74 12.74 -0.32
CA THR A 295 12.23 11.38 -0.14
C THR A 295 11.96 10.87 1.28
N HIS A 296 12.30 11.65 2.31
CA HIS A 296 12.06 11.26 3.70
C HIS A 296 10.57 11.09 4.00
N ILE A 297 9.71 11.99 3.49
CA ILE A 297 8.25 11.85 3.63
C ILE A 297 7.77 10.58 2.94
N MET A 298 8.16 10.33 1.68
CA MET A 298 7.79 9.12 0.94
C MET A 298 8.24 7.85 1.64
N GLN A 299 9.45 7.83 2.22
CA GLN A 299 9.94 6.70 3.00
C GLN A 299 9.02 6.40 4.19
N THR A 300 8.63 7.42 4.95
CA THR A 300 7.73 7.20 6.10
C THR A 300 6.33 6.75 5.68
N ILE A 301 5.86 7.17 4.50
CA ILE A 301 4.61 6.70 3.91
C ILE A 301 4.71 5.24 3.48
N GLN A 302 5.82 4.83 2.87
CA GLN A 302 6.08 3.44 2.52
C GLN A 302 6.22 2.54 3.76
N GLU A 303 6.88 3.04 4.82
CA GLU A 303 6.92 2.34 6.11
C GLU A 303 5.52 2.05 6.63
N LEU A 304 4.62 3.02 6.53
CA LEU A 304 3.23 2.84 6.94
C LEU A 304 2.48 1.88 6.01
N ALA A 305 2.59 2.04 4.69
CA ALA A 305 1.95 1.16 3.73
C ALA A 305 2.42 -0.30 3.91
N GLY A 306 3.72 -0.52 4.11
CA GLY A 306 4.29 -1.82 4.44
C GLY A 306 3.79 -2.39 5.77
N ALA A 307 3.67 -1.56 6.82
CA ALA A 307 3.11 -1.97 8.10
C ALA A 307 1.61 -2.35 7.99
N ILE A 308 0.84 -1.63 7.18
CA ILE A 308 -0.57 -1.95 6.88
C ILE A 308 -0.67 -3.30 6.16
N THR A 309 0.15 -3.51 5.13
CA THR A 309 0.17 -4.78 4.36
C THR A 309 0.55 -5.97 5.26
N GLN A 310 1.55 -5.81 6.13
CA GLN A 310 1.97 -6.85 7.08
C GLN A 310 0.93 -7.16 8.16
N ALA A 311 0.07 -6.21 8.50
CA ALA A 311 -1.01 -6.41 9.45
C ALA A 311 -2.22 -7.16 8.86
N ALA A 312 -2.19 -7.51 7.58
CA ALA A 312 -3.31 -8.15 6.89
C ALA A 312 -3.36 -9.67 7.11
N ALA A 313 -4.45 -10.18 7.69
CA ALA A 313 -4.67 -11.59 7.94
C ALA A 313 -6.18 -11.98 7.92
N PRO A 314 -6.51 -13.25 7.63
CA PRO A 314 -7.88 -13.78 7.73
C PRO A 314 -8.33 -13.97 9.19
N GLY A 315 -9.61 -13.70 9.46
CA GLY A 315 -10.30 -14.10 10.71
C GLY A 315 -10.31 -13.09 11.85
N LEU A 316 -11.53 -12.89 12.40
CA LEU A 316 -11.98 -12.01 13.52
C LEU A 316 -12.04 -10.52 13.24
N LEU A 317 -13.27 -9.97 13.11
CA LEU A 317 -13.66 -8.60 12.72
C LEU A 317 -12.87 -7.44 13.39
N THR A 318 -13.14 -6.21 12.94
CA THR A 318 -12.59 -4.98 13.54
C THR A 318 -12.82 -4.92 15.05
N LEU A 319 -11.90 -4.30 15.79
CA LEU A 319 -12.10 -4.03 17.22
C LEU A 319 -13.47 -3.36 17.47
N GLU A 320 -13.94 -2.51 16.54
CA GLU A 320 -15.25 -1.84 16.61
C GLU A 320 -16.42 -2.81 16.50
N ALA A 321 -16.30 -3.84 15.67
CA ALA A 321 -17.30 -4.89 15.54
C ALA A 321 -17.52 -5.61 16.89
N PHE A 322 -16.48 -5.84 17.68
CA PHE A 322 -16.62 -6.47 19.01
C PHE A 322 -17.37 -5.62 20.05
N GLY A 323 -17.48 -4.31 19.86
CA GLY A 323 -18.29 -3.43 20.73
C GLY A 323 -19.78 -3.39 20.37
N ASN A 324 -20.15 -3.87 19.18
CA ASN A 324 -21.51 -3.76 18.65
C ASN A 324 -22.40 -4.93 19.14
N ARG A 325 -23.64 -4.61 19.54
CA ARG A 325 -24.69 -5.58 19.92
C ARG A 325 -24.87 -6.69 18.87
N HIS A 326 -24.68 -6.40 17.58
CA HIS A 326 -24.79 -7.40 16.52
C HIS A 326 -23.79 -8.55 16.68
N HIS A 327 -22.56 -8.27 17.11
CA HIS A 327 -21.53 -9.28 17.30
C HIS A 327 -21.68 -10.05 18.60
N LEU A 328 -22.11 -9.39 19.67
CA LEU A 328 -22.54 -10.07 20.88
C LEU A 328 -23.66 -11.07 20.55
N LEU A 329 -24.67 -10.67 19.77
CA LEU A 329 -25.74 -11.57 19.31
C LEU A 329 -25.21 -12.70 18.42
N ALA A 330 -24.31 -12.44 17.47
CA ALA A 330 -23.72 -13.47 16.63
C ALA A 330 -22.94 -14.51 17.47
N TRP A 331 -22.15 -14.04 18.44
CA TRP A 331 -21.42 -14.89 19.39
C TRP A 331 -22.37 -15.72 20.28
N VAL A 332 -23.44 -15.09 20.78
CA VAL A 332 -24.50 -15.76 21.55
C VAL A 332 -25.20 -16.83 20.71
N ARG A 333 -25.62 -16.51 19.48
CA ARG A 333 -26.28 -17.44 18.54
C ARG A 333 -25.41 -18.67 18.24
N GLU A 334 -24.12 -18.46 17.97
CA GLU A 334 -23.20 -19.56 17.68
C GLU A 334 -23.08 -20.52 18.88
N ARG A 335 -22.95 -19.99 20.10
CA ARG A 335 -22.81 -20.78 21.32
C ARG A 335 -24.11 -21.49 21.71
N LEU A 336 -25.25 -20.79 21.63
CA LEU A 336 -26.56 -21.38 21.87
C LEU A 336 -26.87 -22.47 20.84
N GLY A 337 -26.58 -22.25 19.55
CA GLY A 337 -26.77 -23.25 18.51
C GLY A 337 -25.92 -24.51 18.77
N LYS A 338 -24.66 -24.35 19.19
CA LYS A 338 -23.81 -25.50 19.60
C LYS A 338 -24.37 -26.23 20.82
N ALA A 339 -24.89 -25.51 21.81
CA ALA A 339 -25.48 -26.12 23.01
C ALA A 339 -26.80 -26.84 22.71
N LEU A 340 -27.70 -26.22 21.92
CA LEU A 340 -28.95 -26.81 21.44
C LEU A 340 -28.71 -28.12 20.68
N ARG A 341 -27.72 -28.15 19.78
CA ARG A 341 -27.34 -29.36 19.03
C ARG A 341 -26.75 -30.44 19.96
N ARG A 342 -25.87 -30.06 20.88
CA ARG A 342 -25.12 -31.00 21.71
C ARG A 342 -25.96 -31.61 22.82
N GLU A 343 -26.82 -30.83 23.47
CA GLU A 343 -27.54 -31.23 24.69
C GLU A 343 -28.98 -31.64 24.43
N PHE A 344 -29.63 -31.06 23.40
CA PHE A 344 -31.06 -31.27 23.12
C PHE A 344 -31.32 -31.85 21.71
N SER A 345 -30.27 -32.10 20.92
CA SER A 345 -30.35 -32.57 19.53
C SER A 345 -31.22 -31.67 18.62
N ILE A 346 -31.28 -30.37 18.93
CA ILE A 346 -32.03 -29.37 18.16
C ILE A 346 -31.08 -28.72 17.15
N ASP A 347 -31.35 -28.93 15.86
CA ASP A 347 -30.58 -28.31 14.75
C ASP A 347 -31.23 -27.01 14.21
N LEU A 348 -31.95 -26.30 15.09
CA LEU A 348 -32.57 -25.02 14.77
C LEU A 348 -31.63 -23.86 15.15
N PRO A 349 -31.56 -22.78 14.34
CA PRO A 349 -30.90 -21.54 14.73
C PRO A 349 -31.53 -20.96 16.00
N ALA A 350 -30.72 -20.44 16.92
CA ALA A 350 -31.18 -19.93 18.22
C ALA A 350 -32.17 -18.77 18.09
N GLU A 351 -32.05 -17.94 17.05
CA GLU A 351 -32.97 -16.86 16.71
C GLU A 351 -34.41 -17.30 16.38
N LYS A 352 -34.62 -18.58 16.07
CA LYS A 352 -35.93 -19.13 15.73
C LYS A 352 -36.62 -19.82 16.90
N VAL A 353 -35.97 -19.88 18.07
CA VAL A 353 -36.53 -20.45 19.30
C VAL A 353 -37.14 -19.31 20.11
N CYS A 354 -38.45 -19.38 20.33
CA CYS A 354 -39.25 -18.36 21.01
C CYS A 354 -39.77 -18.86 22.36
N ILE A 355 -39.80 -17.97 23.34
CA ILE A 355 -40.25 -18.22 24.71
C ILE A 355 -41.36 -17.22 25.03
N THR A 356 -42.59 -17.70 25.15
CA THR A 356 -43.72 -16.88 25.60
C THR A 356 -43.93 -17.07 27.09
N VAL A 357 -43.94 -15.97 27.84
CA VAL A 357 -44.28 -15.94 29.27
C VAL A 357 -45.54 -15.12 29.49
N THR A 358 -46.32 -15.48 30.50
CA THR A 358 -47.48 -14.69 30.92
C THR A 358 -47.13 -13.87 32.15
N LEU A 359 -47.20 -12.56 32.01
CA LEU A 359 -46.98 -11.56 33.06
C LEU A 359 -48.33 -11.09 33.61
N ALA A 360 -48.37 -10.70 34.89
CA ALA A 360 -49.57 -10.18 35.53
C ALA A 360 -49.38 -8.68 35.81
N HIS A 361 -49.94 -7.81 34.98
CA HIS A 361 -49.89 -6.35 35.05
C HIS A 361 -50.95 -5.81 36.02
N ARG A 362 -50.56 -5.07 37.06
CA ARG A 362 -51.51 -4.52 38.05
C ARG A 362 -52.28 -3.34 37.46
N THR A 363 -53.61 -3.46 37.39
CA THR A 363 -54.53 -2.42 36.93
C THR A 363 -55.40 -1.95 38.10
N GLY A 364 -54.80 -1.21 39.04
CA GLY A 364 -55.49 -0.68 40.23
C GLY A 364 -55.03 0.74 40.58
N PRO A 365 -55.85 1.53 41.30
CA PRO A 365 -55.61 2.97 41.53
C PRO A 365 -54.44 3.32 42.46
N LEU A 366 -53.77 2.33 43.07
CA LEU A 366 -52.65 2.52 44.01
C LEU A 366 -51.43 1.69 43.55
N ILE A 367 -50.58 2.27 42.71
CA ILE A 367 -49.24 1.74 42.43
C ILE A 367 -48.34 2.09 43.62
N ASN A 368 -47.70 1.09 44.24
CA ASN A 368 -46.77 1.32 45.35
C ASN A 368 -45.55 2.12 44.84
N PRO A 369 -45.28 3.34 45.35
CA PRO A 369 -44.18 4.19 44.88
C PRO A 369 -42.79 3.63 45.17
N LEU A 370 -42.67 2.57 45.97
CA LEU A 370 -41.42 1.89 46.30
C LEU A 370 -41.16 0.61 45.48
N ALA A 371 -42.09 0.20 44.60
CA ALA A 371 -41.94 -0.98 43.75
C ALA A 371 -41.60 -0.59 42.30
N PRO A 372 -40.46 -1.04 41.73
CA PRO A 372 -39.95 -0.53 40.45
C PRO A 372 -40.63 -1.09 39.18
N SER A 373 -41.58 -2.04 39.28
CA SER A 373 -42.33 -2.53 38.11
C SER A 373 -43.82 -2.80 38.43
N GLY A 374 -44.69 -2.52 37.46
CA GLY A 374 -46.14 -2.79 37.53
C GLY A 374 -46.52 -4.26 37.30
N TYR A 375 -45.55 -5.17 37.19
CA TYR A 375 -45.75 -6.58 36.83
C TYR A 375 -45.41 -7.52 38.00
N VAL A 376 -46.27 -8.51 38.25
CA VAL A 376 -46.10 -9.54 39.28
C VAL A 376 -46.20 -10.93 38.66
N ALA A 377 -45.49 -11.91 39.20
CA ALA A 377 -45.60 -13.29 38.75
C ALA A 377 -47.00 -13.88 38.97
N VAL A 378 -47.53 -14.56 37.96
CA VAL A 378 -48.89 -15.14 37.95
C VAL A 378 -49.08 -16.17 39.08
N ALA A 379 -48.02 -16.83 39.54
CA ALA A 379 -48.08 -17.76 40.67
C ALA A 379 -48.42 -17.06 42.02
N ASN A 380 -48.10 -15.78 42.18
CA ASN A 380 -48.38 -15.00 43.40
C ASN A 380 -49.79 -14.39 43.45
N ARG A 381 -50.68 -14.80 42.52
CA ARG A 381 -52.07 -14.33 42.39
C ARG A 381 -52.92 -14.50 43.65
N ARG A 382 -52.55 -15.41 44.56
CA ARG A 382 -53.28 -15.64 45.82
C ARG A 382 -53.19 -14.47 46.81
N HIS A 383 -52.22 -13.56 46.65
CA HIS A 383 -51.97 -12.44 47.59
C HIS A 383 -52.31 -11.05 47.03
N VAL A 384 -52.83 -10.97 45.81
CA VAL A 384 -53.12 -9.69 45.13
C VAL A 384 -54.54 -9.79 44.58
N GLY A 385 -55.47 -8.97 45.09
CA GLY A 385 -56.88 -8.97 44.68
C GLY A 385 -57.10 -8.70 43.18
N GLY A 386 -58.38 -8.68 42.74
CA GLY A 386 -58.83 -8.71 41.33
C GLY A 386 -58.48 -7.55 40.39
N THR A 387 -57.36 -6.85 40.60
CA THR A 387 -56.86 -5.72 39.79
C THR A 387 -55.58 -6.12 39.04
N ILE A 388 -55.64 -7.19 38.25
CA ILE A 388 -54.51 -7.67 37.43
C ILE A 388 -54.97 -8.06 36.03
N GLU A 389 -54.33 -7.52 35.01
CA GLU A 389 -54.42 -7.88 33.60
C GLU A 389 -53.30 -8.85 33.21
N LEU A 390 -53.61 -9.93 32.51
CA LEU A 390 -52.59 -10.88 32.05
C LEU A 390 -52.07 -10.44 30.69
N VAL A 391 -50.77 -10.18 30.61
CA VAL A 391 -50.09 -9.78 29.37
C VAL A 391 -49.11 -10.87 28.99
N THR A 392 -49.30 -11.46 27.81
CA THR A 392 -48.33 -12.42 27.24
C THR A 392 -47.23 -11.66 26.53
N THR A 393 -45.98 -12.03 26.76
CA THR A 393 -44.81 -11.47 26.08
C THR A 393 -43.94 -12.60 25.55
N THR A 394 -43.53 -12.47 24.29
CA THR A 394 -42.67 -13.45 23.62
C THR A 394 -41.26 -12.88 23.46
N TYR A 395 -40.26 -13.68 23.82
CA TYR A 395 -38.83 -13.37 23.67
C TYR A 395 -38.17 -14.39 22.75
N ARG A 396 -37.26 -13.95 21.89
CA ARG A 396 -36.35 -14.85 21.17
C ARG A 396 -35.24 -15.33 22.10
N LEU A 397 -34.77 -16.56 21.93
CA LEU A 397 -33.76 -17.16 22.81
C LEU A 397 -32.44 -16.37 22.82
N ASP A 398 -32.01 -15.85 21.66
CA ASP A 398 -30.79 -15.06 21.54
C ASP A 398 -30.89 -13.70 22.25
N GLU A 399 -32.05 -13.06 22.23
CA GLU A 399 -32.30 -11.81 22.96
C GLU A 399 -32.50 -12.05 24.46
N LEU A 400 -33.19 -13.13 24.82
CA LEU A 400 -33.40 -13.56 26.20
C LEU A 400 -32.06 -13.83 26.90
N ALA A 401 -31.09 -14.38 26.17
CA ALA A 401 -29.74 -14.60 26.67
C ALA A 401 -28.98 -13.32 27.06
N LEU A 402 -29.44 -12.15 26.60
CA LEU A 402 -28.86 -10.85 26.94
C LEU A 402 -29.57 -10.15 28.12
N LEU A 403 -30.73 -10.66 28.55
CA LEU A 403 -31.49 -10.04 29.64
C LEU A 403 -30.87 -10.41 31.00
N ASN A 404 -30.80 -9.43 31.90
CA ASN A 404 -30.10 -9.52 33.18
C ASN A 404 -30.61 -10.66 34.09
N ILE A 405 -29.71 -11.26 34.88
CA ILE A 405 -29.90 -12.45 35.72
C ILE A 405 -31.10 -12.33 36.69
N GLY A 406 -31.45 -11.11 37.13
CA GLY A 406 -32.60 -10.87 38.02
C GLY A 406 -33.97 -11.23 37.43
N TRP A 407 -34.11 -11.29 36.10
CA TRP A 407 -35.32 -11.81 35.45
C TRP A 407 -35.47 -13.33 35.62
N PHE A 408 -34.35 -14.05 35.82
CA PHE A 408 -34.33 -15.51 36.01
C PHE A 408 -34.67 -15.95 37.44
N ASP A 409 -34.71 -15.02 38.39
CA ASP A 409 -35.02 -15.28 39.80
C ASP A 409 -36.51 -15.07 40.14
N VAL A 410 -37.36 -14.90 39.13
CA VAL A 410 -38.80 -14.64 39.28
C VAL A 410 -39.64 -15.82 38.79
N ASP A 411 -40.82 -16.05 39.38
CA ASP A 411 -41.72 -17.19 39.09
C ASP A 411 -42.37 -17.18 37.68
N TYR A 412 -42.00 -16.27 36.78
CA TYR A 412 -42.55 -16.18 35.41
C TYR A 412 -42.26 -17.44 34.57
N TRP A 413 -41.20 -18.18 34.89
CA TRP A 413 -40.83 -19.42 34.20
C TRP A 413 -41.87 -20.54 34.34
N LEU A 414 -42.74 -20.48 35.35
CA LEU A 414 -43.83 -21.44 35.52
C LEU A 414 -44.89 -21.35 34.42
N THR A 415 -44.95 -20.23 33.68
CA THR A 415 -45.88 -20.02 32.57
C THR A 415 -45.18 -20.03 31.20
N ALA A 416 -43.87 -20.29 31.16
CA ALA A 416 -43.07 -20.25 29.95
C ALA A 416 -43.46 -21.37 28.97
N ARG A 417 -43.76 -21.01 27.73
CA ARG A 417 -43.98 -21.94 26.62
C ARG A 417 -42.92 -21.74 25.54
N ILE A 418 -42.27 -22.83 25.15
CA ILE A 418 -41.20 -22.82 24.15
C ILE A 418 -41.74 -23.34 22.84
N HIS A 419 -41.51 -22.57 21.78
CA HIS A 419 -42.05 -22.83 20.46
C HIS A 419 -41.07 -22.31 19.41
N HIS A 420 -41.22 -22.80 18.19
CA HIS A 420 -40.55 -22.25 17.02
C HIS A 420 -41.26 -20.96 16.57
N GLU A 421 -40.59 -20.16 15.73
CA GLU A 421 -41.12 -18.89 15.19
C GLU A 421 -42.48 -19.04 14.48
N ASP A 422 -42.77 -20.21 13.91
CA ASP A 422 -44.06 -20.53 13.27
C ASP A 422 -45.17 -20.93 14.26
N GLY A 423 -44.89 -20.96 15.56
CA GLY A 423 -45.83 -21.34 16.61
C GLY A 423 -45.87 -22.84 16.94
N SER A 424 -45.10 -23.69 16.25
CA SER A 424 -44.99 -25.11 16.58
C SER A 424 -44.28 -25.33 17.92
N THR A 425 -44.76 -26.27 18.74
CA THR A 425 -44.20 -26.51 20.08
C THR A 425 -42.89 -27.29 20.00
N LEU A 426 -41.93 -26.92 20.85
CA LEU A 426 -40.62 -27.60 20.93
C LEU A 426 -40.57 -28.45 22.20
N GLU A 427 -41.03 -29.71 22.11
CA GLU A 427 -41.11 -30.62 23.27
C GLU A 427 -39.75 -31.13 23.77
N SER A 428 -38.72 -31.06 22.92
CA SER A 428 -37.36 -31.52 23.24
C SER A 428 -36.60 -30.65 24.25
N ILE A 429 -37.11 -29.45 24.56
CA ILE A 429 -36.49 -28.52 25.51
C ILE A 429 -37.51 -27.93 26.48
N SER A 430 -37.21 -28.02 27.79
CA SER A 430 -38.08 -27.48 28.84
C SER A 430 -37.72 -26.04 29.21
N ALA A 431 -38.65 -25.34 29.88
CA ALA A 431 -38.42 -24.00 30.44
C ALA A 431 -37.20 -23.96 31.37
N GLU A 432 -37.00 -24.99 32.19
CA GLU A 432 -35.80 -25.13 33.02
C GLU A 432 -34.54 -25.38 32.20
N GLY A 433 -34.63 -26.15 31.11
CA GLY A 433 -33.53 -26.36 30.17
C GLY A 433 -33.06 -25.05 29.53
N VAL A 434 -34.00 -24.23 29.03
CA VAL A 434 -33.70 -22.89 28.50
C VAL A 434 -33.09 -21.98 29.57
N LYS A 435 -33.67 -21.96 30.77
CA LYS A 435 -33.16 -21.21 31.91
C LYS A 435 -31.71 -21.58 32.24
N ARG A 436 -31.38 -22.88 32.20
CA ARG A 436 -30.03 -23.39 32.43
C ARG A 436 -29.07 -22.96 31.31
N LEU A 437 -29.44 -23.16 30.04
CA LEU A 437 -28.65 -22.76 28.88
C LEU A 437 -28.24 -21.28 28.95
N VAL A 438 -29.18 -20.40 29.25
CA VAL A 438 -28.91 -18.96 29.34
C VAL A 438 -28.00 -18.64 30.53
N ARG A 439 -28.23 -19.26 31.69
CA ARG A 439 -27.38 -19.06 32.88
C ARG A 439 -25.95 -19.55 32.68
N GLU A 440 -25.77 -20.70 32.06
CA GLU A 440 -24.46 -21.29 31.79
C GLU A 440 -23.68 -20.55 30.70
N LEU A 441 -24.39 -20.01 29.70
CA LEU A 441 -23.78 -19.15 28.69
C LEU A 441 -23.16 -17.90 29.32
N ASP A 442 -23.84 -17.31 30.32
CA ASP A 442 -23.48 -16.05 30.98
C ASP A 442 -23.01 -15.03 29.95
N ALA A 443 -23.91 -14.62 29.05
CA ALA A 443 -23.54 -13.91 27.83
C ALA A 443 -22.72 -12.63 28.11
N GLY A 444 -23.00 -11.93 29.21
CA GLY A 444 -22.22 -10.79 29.67
C GLY A 444 -20.78 -11.18 30.01
N SER A 445 -20.56 -11.93 31.10
CA SER A 445 -19.19 -12.24 31.56
C SER A 445 -18.44 -13.18 30.59
N GLY A 446 -19.16 -14.09 29.95
CA GLY A 446 -18.67 -15.01 28.93
C GLY A 446 -18.11 -14.28 27.71
N TYR A 447 -18.83 -13.27 27.21
CA TYR A 447 -18.35 -12.43 26.12
C TYR A 447 -17.14 -11.60 26.52
N ILE A 448 -17.14 -11.01 27.72
CA ILE A 448 -15.99 -10.24 28.21
C ILE A 448 -14.72 -11.10 28.33
N ARG A 449 -14.85 -12.33 28.84
CA ARG A 449 -13.74 -13.31 28.88
C ARG A 449 -13.27 -13.68 27.48
N TYR A 450 -14.19 -13.93 26.55
CA TYR A 450 -13.88 -14.18 25.15
C TYR A 450 -13.06 -13.02 24.54
N LEU A 451 -13.49 -11.77 24.75
CA LEU A 451 -12.75 -10.59 24.27
C LEU A 451 -11.35 -10.51 24.87
N ARG A 452 -11.19 -10.71 26.18
CA ARG A 452 -9.86 -10.72 26.83
C ARG A 452 -8.94 -11.78 26.24
N THR A 453 -9.43 -13.00 26.06
CA THR A 453 -8.60 -14.09 25.52
C THR A 453 -8.19 -13.83 24.08
N HIS A 454 -9.12 -13.36 23.23
CA HIS A 454 -8.83 -13.14 21.81
C HIS A 454 -8.10 -11.83 21.50
N LEU A 455 -8.14 -10.84 22.39
CA LEU A 455 -7.52 -9.52 22.18
C LEU A 455 -6.31 -9.26 23.06
N LEU A 456 -6.08 -9.99 24.16
CA LEU A 456 -4.93 -9.77 25.04
C LEU A 456 -4.06 -11.02 25.24
N GLU A 457 -4.66 -12.21 25.33
CA GLU A 457 -3.96 -13.39 25.89
C GLU A 457 -3.49 -14.40 24.83
N SER A 458 -4.23 -14.57 23.74
CA SER A 458 -3.92 -15.57 22.71
C SER A 458 -2.62 -15.24 21.92
N PRO A 459 -1.97 -16.23 21.28
CA PRO A 459 -0.85 -15.97 20.36
C PRO A 459 -1.23 -14.98 19.26
N GLY A 460 -2.43 -15.15 18.68
CA GLY A 460 -3.00 -14.21 17.72
C GLY A 460 -3.17 -12.80 18.33
N ALA A 461 -3.67 -12.68 19.57
CA ALA A 461 -3.75 -11.38 20.25
C ALA A 461 -2.39 -10.66 20.34
N ARG A 462 -1.33 -11.38 20.72
CA ARG A 462 0.03 -10.82 20.78
C ARG A 462 0.54 -10.39 19.41
N TRP A 463 0.26 -11.18 18.37
CA TRP A 463 0.57 -10.81 16.99
C TRP A 463 -0.16 -9.52 16.59
N ARG A 464 -1.46 -9.41 16.88
CA ARG A 464 -2.28 -8.23 16.60
C ARG A 464 -1.76 -6.98 17.33
N MET A 465 -1.43 -7.11 18.61
CA MET A 465 -0.84 -6.03 19.40
C MET A 465 0.45 -5.51 18.76
N GLN A 466 1.32 -6.43 18.31
CA GLN A 466 2.57 -6.07 17.64
C GLN A 466 2.32 -5.37 16.30
N CYS A 467 1.43 -5.92 15.45
CA CYS A 467 1.08 -5.32 14.16
C CYS A 467 0.48 -3.92 14.33
N HIS A 468 -0.47 -3.76 15.26
CA HIS A 468 -1.03 -2.46 15.63
C HIS A 468 0.05 -1.49 16.14
N GLY A 469 0.99 -1.97 16.94
CA GLY A 469 2.11 -1.16 17.41
C GLY A 469 3.06 -0.71 16.30
N ASN A 470 3.35 -1.58 15.33
CA ASN A 470 4.16 -1.25 14.16
C ASN A 470 3.45 -0.22 13.27
N MET A 471 2.15 -0.38 13.04
CA MET A 471 1.33 0.58 12.30
C MET A 471 1.31 1.95 12.96
N ASN A 472 1.04 2.02 14.26
CA ASN A 472 1.05 3.29 14.99
C ASN A 472 2.43 3.94 15.02
N ARG A 473 3.51 3.15 15.14
CA ARG A 473 4.87 3.66 15.04
C ARG A 473 5.12 4.30 13.67
N ALA A 474 4.79 3.59 12.59
CA ALA A 474 4.97 4.08 11.23
C ALA A 474 4.12 5.33 10.96
N ARG A 475 2.87 5.35 11.43
CA ARG A 475 1.97 6.51 11.36
C ARG A 475 2.57 7.72 12.09
N MET A 476 2.98 7.55 13.34
CA MET A 476 3.60 8.61 14.14
C MET A 476 4.85 9.19 13.46
N ARG A 477 5.69 8.34 12.85
CA ARG A 477 6.87 8.77 12.09
C ARG A 477 6.51 9.59 10.85
N ALA A 478 5.50 9.17 10.10
CA ALA A 478 5.07 9.91 8.92
C ALA A 478 4.42 11.26 9.28
N GLU A 479 3.61 11.26 10.35
CA GLU A 479 3.06 12.49 10.92
C GLU A 479 4.16 13.42 11.47
N ALA A 480 5.25 12.86 12.01
CA ALA A 480 6.41 13.62 12.49
C ALA A 480 7.22 14.22 11.33
N ALA A 481 7.42 13.46 10.24
CA ALA A 481 8.04 13.96 9.02
C ALA A 481 7.24 15.12 8.43
N LYS A 482 5.89 15.00 8.37
CA LYS A 482 5.01 16.12 8.02
C LYS A 482 5.25 17.32 8.93
N ALA A 483 5.17 17.11 10.24
CA ALA A 483 5.26 18.17 11.24
C ALA A 483 6.59 18.93 11.18
N ARG A 484 7.69 18.24 10.84
CA ARG A 484 9.00 18.84 10.60
C ARG A 484 8.97 19.82 9.42
N TYR A 485 8.58 19.35 8.24
CA TYR A 485 8.65 20.16 7.02
C TYR A 485 7.52 21.18 6.88
N ALA A 486 6.36 20.91 7.47
CA ALA A 486 5.25 21.85 7.57
C ALA A 486 5.42 22.86 8.73
N ARG A 487 6.53 22.82 9.47
CA ARG A 487 6.85 23.72 10.61
C ARG A 487 5.78 23.73 11.70
N HIS A 488 5.30 22.56 12.10
CA HIS A 488 4.38 22.41 13.24
C HIS A 488 5.10 22.38 14.59
N PHE A 489 6.40 22.05 14.59
CA PHE A 489 7.28 22.19 15.74
C PHE A 489 7.71 23.65 15.92
N LEU A 490 8.23 24.00 17.10
CA LEU A 490 8.81 25.33 17.31
C LEU A 490 10.09 25.46 16.47
N ASN A 491 10.36 26.67 15.99
CA ASN A 491 11.59 26.96 15.27
C ASN A 491 12.76 26.97 16.27
N ASP A 492 13.49 25.86 16.34
CA ASP A 492 14.76 25.70 17.06
C ASP A 492 15.83 25.26 16.06
N THR A 493 17.04 25.79 16.17
CA THR A 493 18.23 25.42 15.39
C THR A 493 18.52 23.91 15.44
N HIS A 494 18.13 23.23 16.51
CA HIS A 494 18.35 21.79 16.72
C HIS A 494 17.13 20.90 16.43
N GLU A 495 16.02 21.47 15.94
CA GLU A 495 14.76 20.75 15.69
C GLU A 495 14.32 19.87 16.90
N ARG A 496 14.42 20.42 18.12
CA ARG A 496 14.23 19.68 19.38
C ARG A 496 12.94 18.87 19.41
N GLY A 497 11.80 19.48 19.10
CA GLY A 497 10.51 18.79 19.09
C GLY A 497 10.48 17.56 18.18
N TYR A 498 11.08 17.65 17.00
CA TYR A 498 11.20 16.51 16.08
C TYR A 498 12.13 15.42 16.63
N ARG A 499 13.27 15.79 17.23
CA ARG A 499 14.20 14.83 17.87
C ARG A 499 13.54 14.09 19.04
N TRP A 500 12.73 14.77 19.84
CA TRP A 500 11.95 14.16 20.93
C TRP A 500 10.98 13.10 20.40
N VAL A 501 10.21 13.45 19.36
CA VAL A 501 9.28 12.51 18.73
C VAL A 501 10.02 11.32 18.14
N LYS A 502 11.11 11.56 17.39
CA LYS A 502 11.94 10.51 16.82
C LYS A 502 12.42 9.52 17.89
N ALA A 503 13.00 10.02 18.98
CA ALA A 503 13.48 9.19 20.08
C ALA A 503 12.37 8.40 20.77
N VAL A 504 11.16 8.96 20.88
CA VAL A 504 9.99 8.24 21.40
C VAL A 504 9.55 7.12 20.46
N THR A 505 9.53 7.37 19.15
CA THR A 505 9.15 6.34 18.17
C THR A 505 10.20 5.25 17.99
N ASP A 506 11.48 5.56 18.21
CA ASP A 506 12.59 4.61 18.11
C ASP A 506 12.72 3.80 19.41
N HIS A 507 12.64 4.46 20.56
CA HIS A 507 12.71 3.89 21.90
C HIS A 507 11.37 4.12 22.64
N PRO A 508 10.38 3.23 22.46
CA PRO A 508 9.04 3.42 23.00
C PRO A 508 8.94 3.27 24.52
N ASP A 509 9.95 2.69 25.18
CA ASP A 509 9.99 2.57 26.63
C ASP A 509 10.71 3.77 27.27
N ASN A 510 10.07 4.41 28.24
CA ASN A 510 10.63 5.54 28.99
C ASN A 510 11.92 5.17 29.77
N ASN A 511 12.16 3.89 30.07
CA ASN A 511 13.33 3.42 30.81
C ASN A 511 14.57 3.20 29.96
N TRP A 512 14.41 2.99 28.65
CA TRP A 512 15.50 2.60 27.75
C TRP A 512 15.77 3.65 26.66
N ARG A 513 15.28 4.88 26.86
CA ARG A 513 15.42 5.98 25.90
C ARG A 513 16.72 6.77 26.15
N PRO A 514 17.53 7.06 25.11
CA PRO A 514 18.69 7.93 25.26
C PRO A 514 18.28 9.36 25.62
N THR A 515 19.16 10.08 26.32
CA THR A 515 18.98 11.50 26.64
C THR A 515 19.12 12.35 25.38
N ILE A 516 18.33 13.43 25.29
CA ILE A 516 18.38 14.41 24.21
C ILE A 516 18.73 15.75 24.82
N ASP A 517 19.83 16.35 24.38
CA ASP A 517 20.36 17.60 24.94
C ASP A 517 20.51 17.48 26.47
N GLU A 518 21.03 16.34 26.94
CA GLU A 518 21.18 15.98 28.37
C GLU A 518 19.88 15.78 29.16
N HIS A 519 18.72 15.89 28.51
CA HIS A 519 17.42 15.70 29.15
C HIS A 519 16.86 14.30 28.90
N ARG A 520 16.34 13.67 29.96
CA ARG A 520 15.51 12.48 29.85
C ARG A 520 14.09 12.89 29.44
N ILE A 521 13.66 12.42 28.27
CA ILE A 521 12.34 12.72 27.72
C ILE A 521 11.37 11.63 28.15
N ALA A 522 10.23 12.02 28.71
CA ALA A 522 9.18 11.11 29.15
C ALA A 522 7.92 11.25 28.27
N VAL A 523 7.28 10.13 27.96
CA VAL A 523 5.93 10.08 27.40
C VAL A 523 4.93 9.86 28.52
N ARG A 524 3.90 10.69 28.56
CA ARG A 524 2.87 10.73 29.59
C ARG A 524 1.48 10.56 28.99
N GLN A 525 0.64 9.83 29.71
CA GLN A 525 -0.79 9.76 29.46
C GLN A 525 -1.47 10.97 30.10
N LEU A 526 -2.50 11.51 29.46
CA LEU A 526 -3.30 12.59 30.04
C LEU A 526 -4.58 12.03 30.64
N ILE A 527 -4.83 12.35 31.90
CA ILE A 527 -6.07 12.02 32.62
C ILE A 527 -6.70 13.34 33.07
N ILE A 528 -7.98 13.53 32.76
CA ILE A 528 -8.73 14.74 33.11
C ILE A 528 -9.99 14.34 33.89
N ASP A 529 -10.16 14.90 35.08
CA ASP A 529 -11.32 14.64 35.95
C ASP A 529 -11.51 13.13 36.22
N GLY A 530 -10.40 12.38 36.33
CA GLY A 530 -10.38 10.93 36.52
C GLY A 530 -10.54 10.09 35.24
N HIS A 531 -10.73 10.71 34.08
CA HIS A 531 -10.92 10.02 32.80
C HIS A 531 -9.70 10.15 31.89
N THR A 532 -9.21 9.03 31.36
CA THR A 532 -8.12 8.99 30.38
C THR A 532 -8.53 9.63 29.07
N LEU A 533 -7.71 10.56 28.55
CA LEU A 533 -7.81 11.03 27.18
C LEU A 533 -7.31 9.96 26.21
N GLN A 534 -8.19 9.48 25.35
CA GLN A 534 -7.88 8.46 24.35
C GLN A 534 -7.02 9.06 23.23
N GLY A 535 -5.96 8.35 22.82
CA GLY A 535 -5.12 8.73 21.67
C GLY A 535 -4.24 9.98 21.84
N VAL A 536 -4.37 10.73 22.94
CA VAL A 536 -3.59 11.96 23.19
C VAL A 536 -2.42 11.66 24.10
N LEU A 537 -1.21 12.04 23.67
CA LEU A 537 0.03 11.84 24.44
C LEU A 537 0.73 13.17 24.71
N LEU A 538 1.39 13.28 25.87
CA LEU A 538 2.22 14.42 26.24
C LEU A 538 3.68 13.97 26.37
N LEU A 539 4.58 14.63 25.65
CA LEU A 539 6.02 14.47 25.76
C LEU A 539 6.60 15.68 26.47
N ASN A 540 7.42 15.46 27.50
CA ASN A 540 8.14 16.53 28.18
C ASN A 540 9.48 16.02 28.74
N ALA A 541 10.41 16.94 28.98
CA ALA A 541 11.60 16.63 29.77
C ALA A 541 11.21 16.38 31.24
N GLU A 542 11.95 15.51 31.92
CA GLU A 542 11.77 15.27 33.36
C GLU A 542 12.36 16.38 34.23
N SER A 543 13.22 17.24 33.68
CA SER A 543 13.81 18.39 34.36
C SER A 543 12.92 19.64 34.26
N ASP A 544 12.81 20.39 35.36
CA ASP A 544 12.10 21.68 35.41
C ASP A 544 12.79 22.79 34.60
N ASN A 545 14.07 22.62 34.26
CA ASN A 545 14.82 23.59 33.44
C ASN A 545 14.38 23.62 31.97
N GLN A 546 13.57 22.64 31.55
CA GLN A 546 13.07 22.54 30.17
C GLN A 546 11.53 22.49 30.17
N PRO A 547 10.84 23.65 30.18
CA PRO A 547 9.37 23.71 30.31
C PRO A 547 8.61 23.32 29.03
N SER A 548 9.32 23.17 27.91
CA SER A 548 8.71 22.85 26.62
C SER A 548 8.09 21.46 26.61
N LEU A 549 7.02 21.33 25.84
CA LEU A 549 6.25 20.11 25.74
C LEU A 549 5.79 19.88 24.30
N VAL A 550 5.72 18.60 23.92
CA VAL A 550 5.19 18.18 22.61
C VAL A 550 3.92 17.36 22.85
N LEU A 551 2.83 17.75 22.20
CA LEU A 551 1.54 17.07 22.29
C LEU A 551 1.29 16.27 21.01
N TYR A 552 0.88 15.01 21.18
CA TYR A 552 0.34 14.17 20.12
C TYR A 552 -1.19 14.27 20.12
N THR A 553 -1.77 14.75 19.03
CA THR A 553 -3.22 14.88 18.79
C THR A 553 -3.59 14.30 17.43
N PRO A 554 -3.66 12.96 17.29
CA PRO A 554 -3.98 12.31 16.02
C PRO A 554 -5.37 12.73 15.53
N ASP A 555 -5.53 12.93 14.23
CA ASP A 555 -6.80 13.34 13.59
C ASP A 555 -7.39 14.64 14.15
N ALA A 556 -6.56 15.53 14.69
CA ALA A 556 -7.00 16.85 15.07
C ALA A 556 -7.58 17.59 13.84
N PRO A 557 -8.65 18.38 14.01
CA PRO A 557 -9.39 18.99 12.90
C PRO A 557 -8.58 20.02 12.08
N ASP A 558 -7.47 20.49 12.61
CA ASP A 558 -6.52 21.38 11.94
C ASP A 558 -5.32 20.62 11.32
N ARG A 559 -5.39 19.29 11.24
CA ARG A 559 -4.39 18.39 10.63
C ARG A 559 -2.99 18.49 11.22
N ARG A 560 -2.89 18.90 12.49
CA ARG A 560 -1.64 18.94 13.26
C ARG A 560 -1.63 17.82 14.30
N ALA A 561 -1.06 16.68 13.90
CA ALA A 561 -0.87 15.53 14.77
C ALA A 561 0.18 15.82 15.86
N TRP A 562 1.30 16.44 15.51
CA TRP A 562 2.32 16.87 16.46
C TRP A 562 2.30 18.38 16.65
N ARG A 563 2.40 18.83 17.91
CA ARG A 563 2.43 20.25 18.29
C ARG A 563 3.44 20.46 19.38
N GLU A 564 4.31 21.44 19.21
CA GLU A 564 5.23 21.84 20.27
C GLU A 564 4.78 23.17 20.90
N TYR A 565 4.88 23.25 22.22
CA TYR A 565 4.56 24.43 23.00
C TYR A 565 5.75 24.79 23.89
N PRO A 566 6.01 26.10 24.08
CA PRO A 566 7.12 26.55 24.91
C PRO A 566 6.90 26.22 26.40
N ASP A 567 5.64 26.20 26.86
CA ASP A 567 5.25 25.85 28.22
C ASP A 567 3.79 25.36 28.30
N THR A 568 3.39 24.92 29.50
CA THR A 568 2.01 24.47 29.80
C THR A 568 0.98 25.61 29.68
N ARG A 569 1.38 26.87 29.94
CA ARG A 569 0.47 28.03 29.86
C ARG A 569 0.07 28.31 28.41
N ALA A 570 1.01 28.18 27.48
CA ALA A 570 0.78 28.30 26.04
C ALA A 570 -0.19 27.23 25.54
N LEU A 571 0.00 25.97 25.94
CA LEU A 571 -0.92 24.87 25.63
C LEU A 571 -2.36 25.19 26.10
N LEU A 572 -2.52 25.55 27.38
CA LEU A 572 -3.85 25.87 27.94
C LEU A 572 -4.48 27.10 27.27
N ARG A 573 -3.68 28.10 26.89
CA ARG A 573 -4.16 29.27 26.14
C ARG A 573 -4.69 28.85 24.76
N THR A 574 -3.96 27.99 24.04
CA THR A 574 -4.39 27.48 22.72
C THR A 574 -5.66 26.63 22.82
N LEU A 575 -5.77 25.75 23.81
CA LEU A 575 -6.98 24.96 24.06
C LEU A 575 -8.21 25.86 24.34
N ARG A 576 -8.00 27.01 24.98
CA ARG A 576 -9.06 27.98 25.25
C ARG A 576 -9.45 28.77 23.99
N SER A 577 -8.47 29.24 23.23
CA SER A 577 -8.69 30.11 22.07
C SER A 577 -9.23 29.36 20.85
N THR A 578 -9.02 28.05 20.74
CA THR A 578 -9.35 27.28 19.53
C THR A 578 -10.56 26.36 19.77
N PRO A 579 -11.78 26.73 19.30
CA PRO A 579 -13.00 25.93 19.55
C PRO A 579 -12.94 24.52 18.98
N ALA A 580 -12.37 24.35 17.78
CA ALA A 580 -12.25 23.04 17.13
C ALA A 580 -11.37 22.07 17.94
N LEU A 581 -10.24 22.55 18.46
CA LEU A 581 -9.34 21.75 19.29
C LEU A 581 -9.96 21.41 20.66
N ARG A 582 -10.74 22.33 21.24
CA ARG A 582 -11.50 22.06 22.47
C ARG A 582 -12.56 20.98 22.26
N LYS A 583 -13.32 21.08 21.17
CA LYS A 583 -14.31 20.06 20.79
C LYS A 583 -13.63 18.70 20.61
N TYR A 584 -12.49 18.66 19.92
CA TYR A 584 -11.66 17.47 19.75
C TYR A 584 -11.20 16.89 21.10
N LEU A 585 -10.73 17.71 22.05
CA LEU A 585 -10.28 17.21 23.35
C LEU A 585 -11.42 16.61 24.18
N ILE A 586 -12.60 17.25 24.17
CA ILE A 586 -13.81 16.71 24.86
C ILE A 586 -14.20 15.37 24.25
N GLN A 587 -14.14 15.30 22.93
CA GLN A 587 -14.40 14.11 22.15
C GLN A 587 -13.45 12.94 22.50
N ARG A 588 -12.19 13.21 22.85
CA ARG A 588 -11.22 12.20 23.30
C ARG A 588 -11.45 11.71 24.74
N ALA A 589 -12.48 12.19 25.44
CA ALA A 589 -12.87 11.78 26.79
C ALA A 589 -14.32 11.24 26.85
N PRO A 590 -14.66 10.15 26.15
CA PRO A 590 -16.07 9.73 25.96
C PRO A 590 -16.80 9.36 27.26
N LEU A 591 -16.06 8.92 28.29
CA LEU A 591 -16.61 8.58 29.60
C LEU A 591 -16.77 9.77 30.55
N ALA A 592 -16.28 10.96 30.17
CA ALA A 592 -16.33 12.17 30.99
C ALA A 592 -17.59 13.01 30.68
N ASP A 593 -18.04 13.82 31.65
CA ASP A 593 -19.09 14.82 31.40
C ASP A 593 -18.55 15.94 30.50
N GLY A 594 -18.90 15.87 29.21
CA GLY A 594 -18.44 16.82 28.20
C GLY A 594 -18.85 18.27 28.45
N LYS A 595 -20.00 18.54 29.11
CA LYS A 595 -20.44 19.91 29.43
C LYS A 595 -19.57 20.51 30.54
N ARG A 596 -19.28 19.71 31.57
CA ARG A 596 -18.38 20.10 32.66
C ARG A 596 -16.97 20.32 32.14
N LEU A 597 -16.46 19.44 31.29
CA LEU A 597 -15.13 19.55 30.69
C LEU A 597 -15.00 20.81 29.82
N ASP A 598 -15.96 21.10 28.94
CA ASP A 598 -15.96 22.35 28.13
C ASP A 598 -15.91 23.60 29.03
N LYS A 599 -16.68 23.59 30.12
CA LYS A 599 -16.70 24.70 31.10
C LYS A 599 -15.35 24.88 31.80
N LEU A 600 -14.69 23.79 32.22
CA LEU A 600 -13.37 23.84 32.85
C LEU A 600 -12.30 24.40 31.92
N VAL A 601 -12.29 23.94 30.66
CA VAL A 601 -11.37 24.44 29.64
C VAL A 601 -11.59 25.93 29.40
N ARG A 602 -12.83 26.37 29.08
CA ARG A 602 -13.15 27.78 28.80
C ARG A 602 -12.75 28.73 29.94
N LYS A 603 -13.06 28.34 31.18
CA LYS A 603 -12.74 29.13 32.38
C LYS A 603 -11.26 29.07 32.80
N GLY A 604 -10.43 28.27 32.12
CA GLY A 604 -9.01 28.10 32.45
C GLY A 604 -8.78 27.43 33.80
N ARG A 605 -9.74 26.63 34.29
CA ARG A 605 -9.68 25.94 35.59
C ARG A 605 -9.36 24.45 35.46
N LEU A 606 -8.77 24.06 34.32
CA LEU A 606 -8.49 22.66 34.01
C LEU A 606 -7.35 22.10 34.88
N GLY A 607 -6.30 22.89 35.15
CA GLY A 607 -5.04 22.44 35.75
C GLY A 607 -5.16 21.49 36.96
N PRO A 608 -5.96 21.80 38.00
CA PRO A 608 -6.10 20.94 39.18
C PRO A 608 -6.68 19.55 38.90
N TYR A 609 -7.37 19.38 37.78
CA TYR A 609 -8.03 18.12 37.40
C TYR A 609 -7.22 17.31 36.40
N VAL A 610 -6.02 17.76 36.04
CA VAL A 610 -5.15 17.08 35.08
C VAL A 610 -4.08 16.28 35.80
N GLN A 611 -4.00 14.99 35.50
CA GLN A 611 -2.89 14.14 35.88
C GLN A 611 -2.10 13.72 34.64
N LYS A 612 -0.78 13.58 34.81
CA LYS A 612 0.16 13.26 33.73
C LYS A 612 1.09 12.07 34.09
N PRO A 613 0.54 10.88 34.43
CA PRO A 613 1.36 9.72 34.74
C PRO A 613 2.25 9.32 33.56
N MET A 614 3.46 8.84 33.87
CA MET A 614 4.36 8.28 32.86
C MET A 614 3.80 6.95 32.35
N ILE A 615 3.96 6.72 31.05
CA ILE A 615 3.64 5.40 30.47
C ILE A 615 4.79 4.45 30.81
N ASN A 616 4.46 3.32 31.42
CA ASN A 616 5.42 2.29 31.82
C ASN A 616 5.51 1.20 30.75
N GLY A 617 6.72 0.74 30.44
CA GLY A 617 6.96 -0.26 29.40
C GLY A 617 6.84 0.31 27.99
N ASN A 618 6.60 -0.56 27.00
CA ASN A 618 6.49 -0.17 25.61
C ASN A 618 5.23 0.69 25.35
N LEU A 619 5.42 1.92 24.87
CA LEU A 619 4.36 2.86 24.48
C LEU A 619 3.27 2.22 23.62
N PHE A 620 3.65 1.49 22.58
CA PHE A 620 2.70 0.97 21.59
C PHE A 620 1.84 -0.17 22.15
N ASP A 621 2.43 -1.00 23.02
CA ASP A 621 1.68 -2.02 23.75
C ASP A 621 0.70 -1.38 24.75
N ALA A 622 1.12 -0.31 25.44
CA ALA A 622 0.29 0.44 26.36
C ALA A 622 -0.91 1.10 25.64
N LEU A 623 -0.68 1.69 24.47
CA LEU A 623 -1.74 2.25 23.62
C LEU A 623 -2.75 1.18 23.19
N TYR A 624 -2.27 0.02 22.72
CA TYR A 624 -3.15 -1.09 22.35
C TYR A 624 -4.00 -1.59 23.53
N LYS A 625 -3.36 -1.84 24.67
CA LYS A 625 -4.07 -2.31 25.88
C LYS A 625 -5.09 -1.29 26.37
N ALA A 626 -4.76 0.00 26.34
CA ALA A 626 -5.69 1.06 26.73
C ALA A 626 -6.94 1.07 25.84
N GLN A 627 -6.77 0.91 24.53
CA GLN A 627 -7.89 0.82 23.58
C GLN A 627 -8.74 -0.43 23.81
N VAL A 628 -8.11 -1.60 23.94
CA VAL A 628 -8.82 -2.86 24.20
C VAL A 628 -9.57 -2.82 25.51
N HIS A 629 -8.99 -2.25 26.57
CA HIS A 629 -9.67 -2.10 27.86
C HIS A 629 -10.87 -1.14 27.78
N ALA A 630 -10.75 -0.03 27.04
CA ALA A 630 -11.87 0.89 26.83
C ALA A 630 -13.03 0.18 26.10
N MET A 631 -12.72 -0.57 25.05
CA MET A 631 -13.69 -1.36 24.29
C MET A 631 -14.37 -2.44 25.16
N ILE A 632 -13.59 -3.14 26.01
CA ILE A 632 -14.14 -4.13 26.95
C ILE A 632 -15.06 -3.46 27.99
N ALA A 633 -14.68 -2.29 28.51
CA ALA A 633 -15.51 -1.55 29.46
C ALA A 633 -16.82 -1.05 28.83
N GLU A 634 -16.78 -0.68 27.55
CA GLU A 634 -17.98 -0.35 26.77
C GLU A 634 -18.87 -1.59 26.55
N ALA A 635 -18.29 -2.72 26.14
CA ALA A 635 -19.03 -3.98 26.00
C ALA A 635 -19.67 -4.45 27.32
N ASP A 636 -18.99 -4.24 28.45
CA ASP A 636 -19.53 -4.53 29.79
C ASP A 636 -20.71 -3.60 30.12
N THR A 637 -20.61 -2.31 29.77
CA THR A 637 -21.71 -1.35 29.94
C THR A 637 -22.92 -1.71 29.08
N ASN A 638 -22.69 -2.07 27.81
CA ASN A 638 -23.74 -2.43 26.85
C ASN A 638 -24.41 -3.78 27.19
N SER A 639 -23.65 -4.75 27.72
CA SER A 639 -24.20 -6.06 28.10
C SER A 639 -25.03 -6.03 29.38
N ARG A 640 -24.86 -5.01 30.24
CA ARG A 640 -25.55 -4.91 31.55
C ARG A 640 -26.74 -3.96 31.57
N SER A 641 -26.85 -3.03 30.62
CA SER A 641 -27.89 -2.01 30.65
C SER A 641 -29.21 -2.50 30.01
N ASN A 642 -30.24 -2.71 30.83
CA ASN A 642 -31.63 -2.93 30.38
C ASN A 642 -32.32 -1.63 29.90
N ARG A 643 -31.58 -0.52 29.75
CA ARG A 643 -32.14 0.84 29.60
C ARG A 643 -32.59 1.19 28.18
N GLU A 644 -32.18 0.43 27.16
CA GLU A 644 -32.64 0.65 25.77
C GLU A 644 -34.07 0.17 25.51
N LEU A 645 -34.68 -0.63 26.40
CA LEU A 645 -36.08 -1.07 26.25
C LEU A 645 -37.10 -0.01 26.69
N LEU A 646 -36.67 1.07 27.35
CA LEU A 646 -37.54 2.15 27.82
C LEU A 646 -36.91 3.52 27.52
N GLY A 647 -37.12 3.98 26.29
CA GLY A 647 -37.12 5.41 25.95
C GLY A 647 -35.74 6.08 25.86
N GLU A 648 -35.38 6.48 24.63
CA GLU A 648 -34.45 7.54 24.26
C GLU A 648 -33.26 7.77 25.21
N TYR A 649 -32.08 7.23 24.90
CA TYR A 649 -30.76 7.92 25.04
C TYR A 649 -29.54 7.01 24.69
N GLY A 650 -29.71 5.93 23.92
CA GLY A 650 -28.64 4.94 23.67
C GLY A 650 -27.65 5.20 22.51
N LEU A 651 -27.80 6.26 21.70
CA LEU A 651 -27.10 6.33 20.40
C LEU A 651 -26.13 7.51 20.18
N SER A 652 -25.67 8.21 21.21
CA SER A 652 -24.85 9.42 21.01
C SER A 652 -23.33 9.30 21.26
N THR A 653 -22.83 8.17 21.79
CA THR A 653 -21.43 8.09 22.26
C THR A 653 -20.45 7.44 21.28
N LEU A 654 -20.77 7.40 19.98
CA LEU A 654 -19.99 6.61 19.00
C LEU A 654 -19.37 7.49 17.91
N ARG A 655 -18.50 8.44 18.28
CA ARG A 655 -17.75 9.24 17.29
C ARG A 655 -16.23 9.31 17.46
N LEU A 656 -15.61 8.65 18.44
CA LEU A 656 -14.15 8.75 18.62
C LEU A 656 -13.42 7.43 18.79
N VAL A 657 -13.93 6.42 18.10
CA VAL A 657 -13.27 5.14 17.96
C VAL A 657 -12.62 4.98 16.59
N LEU A 658 -12.74 5.98 15.69
CA LEU A 658 -12.17 5.95 14.33
C LEU A 658 -10.63 5.77 14.25
N ASP A 659 -9.87 5.77 15.34
CA ASP A 659 -8.48 5.29 15.31
C ASP A 659 -8.38 3.75 15.16
N MET A 660 -9.49 3.01 15.30
CA MET A 660 -9.55 1.53 15.34
C MET A 660 -9.66 0.84 13.97
N ILE A 661 -9.12 1.43 12.90
CA ILE A 661 -8.94 0.67 11.65
C ILE A 661 -7.55 0.05 11.63
N SER A 662 -7.44 -1.03 12.39
CA SER A 662 -6.69 -2.20 11.94
C SER A 662 -7.23 -3.32 12.77
N LEU A 663 -8.11 -4.13 12.19
CA LEU A 663 -8.13 -5.58 12.33
C LEU A 663 -9.27 -6.08 11.45
N VAL A 664 -8.90 -6.76 10.37
CA VAL A 664 -9.78 -7.72 9.67
C VAL A 664 -10.96 -7.12 8.91
N LEU A 665 -10.59 -6.59 7.74
CA LEU A 665 -11.38 -6.63 6.51
C LEU A 665 -10.48 -7.17 5.39
N PRO A 666 -11.03 -7.61 4.24
CA PRO A 666 -10.22 -8.04 3.09
C PRO A 666 -9.12 -7.02 2.71
N ALA A 667 -7.97 -7.52 2.25
CA ALA A 667 -6.75 -6.73 1.97
C ALA A 667 -6.95 -5.38 1.22
N PRO A 668 -7.83 -5.25 0.20
CA PRO A 668 -8.03 -3.97 -0.48
C PRO A 668 -8.75 -2.91 0.38
N THR A 669 -9.68 -3.30 1.26
CA THR A 669 -10.46 -2.35 2.09
C THR A 669 -9.65 -1.80 3.29
N MET A 670 -8.74 -2.60 3.86
CA MET A 670 -7.85 -2.13 4.94
C MET A 670 -6.85 -1.07 4.46
N SER A 671 -6.30 -1.28 3.27
CA SER A 671 -5.36 -0.36 2.62
C SER A 671 -6.02 0.99 2.31
N ALA A 672 -7.26 0.95 1.81
CA ALA A 672 -8.10 2.11 1.51
C ALA A 672 -8.31 3.07 2.69
N LEU A 673 -8.62 2.51 3.86
CA LEU A 673 -9.08 3.31 4.99
C LEU A 673 -7.94 3.82 5.88
N ALA A 674 -6.94 2.97 6.16
CA ALA A 674 -5.82 3.31 7.04
C ALA A 674 -4.90 4.36 6.42
N PHE A 675 -4.55 4.19 5.14
CA PHE A 675 -3.84 5.23 4.41
C PHE A 675 -4.77 6.39 4.06
N GLY A 676 -6.11 6.20 3.99
CA GLY A 676 -7.15 7.23 3.79
C GLY A 676 -6.96 8.42 4.71
N ARG A 677 -6.92 8.08 5.99
CA ARG A 677 -6.84 9.05 7.08
C ARG A 677 -5.47 9.69 7.19
N MET A 678 -4.42 8.90 6.99
CA MET A 678 -3.06 9.43 6.91
C MET A 678 -2.91 10.40 5.72
N SER A 679 -3.50 10.08 4.58
CA SER A 679 -3.49 10.92 3.38
C SER A 679 -4.30 12.19 3.55
N ILE A 680 -5.46 12.14 4.20
CA ILE A 680 -6.20 13.34 4.63
C ILE A 680 -5.35 14.21 5.57
N SER A 681 -4.54 13.58 6.43
CA SER A 681 -3.64 14.30 7.31
C SER A 681 -2.42 14.88 6.59
N LEU A 682 -1.92 14.29 5.50
CA LEU A 682 -0.70 14.71 4.81
C LEU A 682 -0.97 15.66 3.63
N TRP A 683 -2.07 15.46 2.92
CA TRP A 683 -2.43 16.18 1.69
C TRP A 683 -3.70 16.97 1.91
N ASP A 684 -3.54 18.28 2.08
CA ASP A 684 -4.67 19.20 2.20
C ASP A 684 -5.56 19.20 0.95
N GLY A 685 -5.02 18.71 -0.16
CA GLY A 685 -5.61 18.72 -1.49
C GLY A 685 -6.67 17.66 -1.78
N PHE A 686 -6.75 16.57 -1.00
CA PHE A 686 -7.79 15.58 -1.26
C PHE A 686 -9.17 16.22 -1.15
N GLU A 687 -9.43 17.06 -0.14
CA GLU A 687 -10.71 17.78 0.04
C GLU A 687 -11.09 18.73 -1.12
N ALA A 688 -10.15 19.03 -2.02
CA ALA A 688 -10.39 19.82 -3.22
C ALA A 688 -10.73 18.98 -4.46
N LEU A 689 -10.61 17.65 -4.38
CA LEU A 689 -11.06 16.72 -5.43
C LEU A 689 -12.59 16.63 -5.43
N GLU A 690 -13.19 16.25 -6.56
CA GLU A 690 -14.61 15.92 -6.62
C GLU A 690 -14.88 14.59 -5.90
N LYS A 691 -16.05 14.45 -5.25
CA LYS A 691 -16.40 13.29 -4.40
C LYS A 691 -16.20 11.93 -5.09
N GLU A 692 -16.37 11.87 -6.41
CA GLU A 692 -16.24 10.67 -7.23
C GLU A 692 -14.76 10.26 -7.43
N ASP A 693 -13.82 11.21 -7.45
CA ASP A 693 -12.39 10.96 -7.71
C ASP A 693 -11.58 10.63 -6.44
N TYR A 694 -12.11 10.88 -5.23
CA TYR A 694 -11.37 10.63 -3.98
C TYR A 694 -10.93 9.18 -3.84
N ALA A 695 -11.87 8.24 -3.99
CA ALA A 695 -11.63 6.83 -3.74
C ALA A 695 -10.64 6.22 -4.75
N ALA A 696 -10.75 6.63 -6.02
CA ALA A 696 -9.86 6.18 -7.07
C ALA A 696 -8.44 6.75 -6.90
N THR A 697 -8.31 8.07 -6.70
CA THR A 697 -7.03 8.73 -6.43
C THR A 697 -6.32 8.09 -5.24
N PHE A 698 -7.09 7.78 -4.20
CA PHE A 698 -6.63 7.09 -3.02
C PHE A 698 -6.09 5.68 -3.32
N HIS A 699 -6.88 4.89 -4.05
CA HIS A 699 -6.53 3.52 -4.41
C HIS A 699 -5.22 3.47 -5.21
N HIS A 700 -5.06 4.36 -6.20
CA HIS A 700 -3.83 4.48 -6.98
C HIS A 700 -2.65 4.91 -6.13
N ALA A 701 -2.84 5.83 -5.17
CA ALA A 701 -1.78 6.23 -4.26
C ALA A 701 -1.30 5.08 -3.36
N MET A 702 -2.24 4.30 -2.84
CA MET A 702 -1.93 3.15 -2.01
C MET A 702 -1.26 2.02 -2.78
N ALA A 703 -1.79 1.70 -3.96
CA ALA A 703 -1.18 0.72 -4.85
C ALA A 703 0.28 1.11 -5.05
N ALA A 704 0.55 2.35 -5.42
CA ALA A 704 1.89 2.82 -5.72
C ALA A 704 2.91 2.87 -4.57
N LEU A 705 2.44 2.99 -3.32
CA LEU A 705 3.31 3.12 -2.14
C LEU A 705 3.42 1.83 -1.31
N SER A 706 2.61 0.80 -1.59
CA SER A 706 2.53 -0.43 -0.79
C SER A 706 3.53 -1.55 -1.17
N HIS A 707 4.56 -1.25 -1.97
CA HIS A 707 5.55 -2.21 -2.50
C HIS A 707 4.95 -3.38 -3.31
N SER A 708 3.67 -3.33 -3.71
CA SER A 708 3.16 -4.25 -4.72
C SER A 708 3.88 -3.97 -6.04
N ALA A 709 4.30 -5.03 -6.74
CA ALA A 709 5.02 -4.91 -8.01
C ALA A 709 4.22 -4.12 -9.07
N ASP A 710 2.89 -4.14 -8.98
CA ASP A 710 1.96 -3.44 -9.87
C ASP A 710 1.70 -1.98 -9.46
N GLY A 711 2.04 -1.61 -8.23
CA GLY A 711 1.83 -0.27 -7.72
C GLY A 711 2.78 0.77 -8.28
N LEU A 712 4.08 0.45 -8.31
CA LEU A 712 5.14 1.41 -8.62
C LEU A 712 5.06 1.99 -10.05
N SER A 713 4.34 1.36 -10.97
CA SER A 713 4.03 1.91 -12.29
C SER A 713 3.01 3.06 -12.24
N SER A 714 2.09 3.06 -11.26
CA SER A 714 0.97 4.01 -11.21
C SER A 714 1.38 5.45 -10.92
N PHE A 715 2.58 5.69 -10.39
CA PHE A 715 3.14 7.04 -10.20
C PHE A 715 4.16 7.47 -11.24
N ALA A 716 4.44 6.64 -12.24
CA ALA A 716 5.37 6.96 -13.33
C ALA A 716 4.91 8.15 -14.19
N GLY A 717 3.68 8.65 -14.03
CA GLY A 717 3.19 9.87 -14.67
C GLY A 717 3.50 11.18 -13.93
N SER A 718 3.76 11.18 -12.62
CA SER A 718 4.03 12.41 -11.84
C SER A 718 5.53 12.70 -11.77
N PRO A 719 6.04 13.85 -12.26
CA PRO A 719 7.47 14.17 -12.16
C PRO A 719 7.96 14.32 -10.70
N LEU A 720 7.17 14.91 -9.81
CA LEU A 720 7.58 15.10 -8.40
C LEU A 720 7.62 13.77 -7.64
N MET A 721 6.58 12.93 -7.75
CA MET A 721 6.53 11.64 -7.07
C MET A 721 7.57 10.66 -7.63
N ARG A 722 7.80 10.63 -8.95
CA ARG A 722 8.87 9.81 -9.57
C ARG A 722 10.25 10.13 -9.01
N ARG A 723 10.60 11.43 -8.95
CA ARG A 723 11.91 11.87 -8.42
C ARG A 723 12.10 11.45 -6.97
N ALA A 724 11.05 11.56 -6.15
CA ALA A 724 11.10 11.14 -4.76
C ALA A 724 11.27 9.62 -4.63
N MET A 725 10.54 8.82 -5.42
CA MET A 725 10.61 7.36 -5.41
C MET A 725 11.97 6.83 -5.89
N ARG A 726 12.61 7.50 -6.86
CA ARG A 726 13.98 7.17 -7.31
C ARG A 726 15.06 7.48 -6.28
N GLY A 727 14.75 8.23 -5.21
CA GLY A 727 15.72 8.68 -4.21
C GLY A 727 15.57 8.01 -2.85
N LEU A 728 14.65 7.05 -2.70
CA LEU A 728 14.33 6.44 -1.40
C LEU A 728 15.56 5.75 -0.80
N PRO A 729 15.96 6.11 0.43
CA PRO A 729 17.06 5.44 1.07
C PRO A 729 16.64 3.99 1.41
N PRO A 730 17.62 3.08 1.45
CA PRO A 730 17.36 1.69 1.77
C PRO A 730 16.94 1.53 3.22
N GLN A 731 16.08 0.55 3.45
CA GLN A 731 16.00 -0.06 4.77
C GLN A 731 17.14 -1.07 4.92
N PRO A 732 17.94 -1.02 6.00
CA PRO A 732 19.03 -1.98 6.20
C PRO A 732 18.47 -3.41 6.19
N PRO A 733 19.25 -4.41 5.71
CA PRO A 733 18.84 -5.81 5.77
C PRO A 733 18.56 -6.17 7.22
N ARG A 734 17.31 -6.56 7.49
CA ARG A 734 16.87 -6.86 8.85
C ARG A 734 17.14 -8.33 9.14
N PRO A 735 17.68 -8.68 10.32
CA PRO A 735 17.75 -10.07 10.75
C PRO A 735 16.32 -10.64 10.85
N LEU A 736 16.21 -11.96 10.76
CA LEU A 736 14.93 -12.63 10.96
C LEU A 736 14.37 -12.26 12.35
N PRO A 737 13.09 -11.84 12.44
CA PRO A 737 12.53 -11.45 13.72
C PRO A 737 12.43 -12.67 14.63
N LYS A 738 12.94 -12.57 15.85
CA LYS A 738 12.82 -13.64 16.86
C LYS A 738 11.38 -14.13 17.06
N THR A 739 10.39 -13.27 16.83
CA THR A 739 8.97 -13.61 16.96
C THR A 739 8.48 -14.64 15.94
N HIS A 740 9.22 -14.89 14.85
CA HIS A 740 8.90 -15.89 13.83
C HIS A 740 9.60 -17.23 14.06
N GLU A 741 10.34 -17.35 15.16
CA GLU A 741 11.00 -18.59 15.56
C GLU A 741 9.95 -19.71 15.74
N ALA A 742 10.15 -20.82 15.04
CA ALA A 742 9.28 -21.98 15.09
C ALA A 742 9.79 -22.97 16.13
N ALA A 743 8.92 -23.37 17.05
CA ALA A 743 9.20 -24.46 17.98
C ALA A 743 9.04 -25.81 17.24
N VAL A 744 10.16 -26.39 16.81
CA VAL A 744 10.21 -27.69 16.14
C VAL A 744 11.32 -28.56 16.73
N ASP A 745 10.99 -29.85 16.85
CA ASP A 745 11.94 -30.88 17.23
C ASP A 745 12.92 -31.15 16.08
N VAL A 746 14.18 -30.79 16.29
CA VAL A 746 15.26 -30.87 15.29
C VAL A 746 15.48 -32.32 14.82
N SER A 747 15.19 -33.31 15.66
CA SER A 747 15.35 -34.74 15.30
C SER A 747 14.40 -35.19 14.19
N LYS A 748 13.30 -34.45 13.97
CA LYS A 748 12.29 -34.73 12.94
C LYS A 748 12.56 -34.01 11.63
N LEU A 749 13.62 -33.21 11.57
CA LEU A 749 14.01 -32.45 10.38
C LEU A 749 15.02 -33.26 9.56
N ARG A 750 14.73 -33.40 8.27
CA ARG A 750 15.67 -33.96 7.30
C ARG A 750 16.36 -32.81 6.57
N TYR A 751 17.68 -32.84 6.55
CA TYR A 751 18.47 -31.87 5.81
C TYR A 751 18.39 -32.21 4.32
N ARG A 752 17.94 -31.26 3.48
CA ARG A 752 17.75 -31.49 2.05
C ARG A 752 18.84 -30.77 1.27
N ILE A 753 19.77 -31.56 0.71
CA ILE A 753 20.88 -31.07 -0.13
C ILE A 753 20.51 -31.13 -1.62
N ASP A 754 19.58 -32.03 -1.97
CA ASP A 754 19.28 -32.44 -3.35
C ASP A 754 18.03 -31.78 -3.95
N GLY A 755 17.56 -30.67 -3.37
CA GLY A 755 16.51 -29.87 -3.97
C GLY A 755 17.07 -28.98 -5.10
N VAL A 756 16.22 -28.59 -6.06
CA VAL A 756 16.53 -27.69 -7.19
C VAL A 756 17.21 -26.37 -6.77
N HIS A 757 17.24 -26.05 -5.47
CA HIS A 757 17.63 -24.76 -4.92
C HIS A 757 18.87 -24.75 -4.01
N GLY A 758 19.50 -25.87 -3.63
CA GLY A 758 20.82 -25.89 -2.94
C GLY A 758 21.01 -25.05 -1.66
N GLU A 759 19.93 -24.57 -1.04
CA GLU A 759 19.92 -23.47 -0.06
C GLU A 759 19.72 -23.95 1.39
N GLU A 760 20.48 -24.90 1.93
CA GLU A 760 20.48 -25.25 3.39
C GLU A 760 19.10 -25.29 4.09
N VAL A 761 18.07 -25.83 3.41
CA VAL A 761 16.70 -25.91 3.91
C VAL A 761 16.46 -27.28 4.55
N TYR A 762 15.75 -27.27 5.67
CA TYR A 762 15.33 -28.46 6.41
C TYR A 762 13.87 -28.78 6.08
N GLU A 763 13.57 -30.06 5.88
CA GLU A 763 12.23 -30.54 5.54
C GLU A 763 11.66 -31.41 6.67
N GLN A 764 10.39 -31.19 7.01
CA GLN A 764 9.61 -32.03 7.89
C GLN A 764 8.49 -32.70 7.09
N ILE A 765 8.63 -34.00 6.88
CA ILE A 765 7.63 -34.81 6.16
C ILE A 765 6.38 -34.94 7.02
N ASN A 766 5.23 -34.64 6.44
CA ASN A 766 3.95 -34.70 7.15
C ASN A 766 3.48 -36.16 7.25
N SER A 767 3.10 -36.62 8.45
CA SER A 767 2.59 -38.00 8.66
C SER A 767 1.10 -38.17 8.33
N VAL A 768 0.43 -37.08 7.96
CA VAL A 768 -1.00 -36.97 7.61
C VAL A 768 -1.09 -36.36 6.21
N PRO A 769 -2.10 -36.69 5.37
CA PRO A 769 -2.23 -36.11 4.03
C PRO A 769 -2.23 -34.57 4.06
N GLY A 770 -1.18 -33.95 3.51
CA GLY A 770 -0.98 -32.51 3.49
C GLY A 770 0.43 -32.15 2.96
N PRO A 771 0.69 -30.87 2.65
CA PRO A 771 2.01 -30.45 2.17
C PRO A 771 3.08 -30.60 3.27
N ASP A 772 4.31 -30.90 2.84
CA ASP A 772 5.49 -30.92 3.70
C ASP A 772 5.83 -29.51 4.21
N ARG A 773 6.49 -29.44 5.37
CA ARG A 773 6.89 -28.17 5.99
C ARG A 773 8.38 -27.95 5.83
N TYR A 774 8.78 -26.72 5.52
CA TYR A 774 10.18 -26.37 5.30
C TYR A 774 10.67 -25.42 6.40
N PHE A 775 11.96 -25.49 6.72
CA PHE A 775 12.57 -24.68 7.77
C PHE A 775 13.95 -24.17 7.38
N VAL A 776 14.30 -22.97 7.83
CA VAL A 776 15.66 -22.41 7.73
C VAL A 776 16.22 -22.13 9.11
N LYS A 777 17.55 -22.14 9.23
CA LYS A 777 18.27 -21.93 10.48
C LYS A 777 19.13 -20.67 10.40
N ASP A 778 19.02 -19.77 11.38
CA ASP A 778 19.89 -18.59 11.44
C ASP A 778 21.24 -18.85 12.14
N SER A 779 22.13 -17.86 12.18
CA SER A 779 23.44 -17.96 12.84
C SER A 779 23.38 -18.24 14.33
N GLN A 780 22.27 -17.91 14.98
CA GLN A 780 22.05 -18.18 16.41
C GLN A 780 21.44 -19.58 16.63
N GLY A 781 21.21 -20.33 15.56
CA GLY A 781 20.65 -21.67 15.60
C GLY A 781 19.13 -21.72 15.73
N ARG A 782 18.44 -20.59 15.60
CA ARG A 782 16.97 -20.53 15.66
C ARG A 782 16.38 -21.02 14.34
N LEU A 783 15.29 -21.77 14.43
CA LEU A 783 14.60 -22.34 13.28
C LEU A 783 13.37 -21.51 12.93
N TYR A 784 13.11 -21.36 11.64
CA TYR A 784 11.98 -20.59 11.11
C TYR A 784 11.23 -21.44 10.11
N ASN A 785 9.91 -21.51 10.23
CA ASN A 785 9.06 -22.21 9.27
C ASN A 785 8.96 -21.35 7.99
N VAL A 786 9.22 -21.95 6.84
CA VAL A 786 9.23 -21.27 5.55
C VAL A 786 8.40 -22.01 4.52
N HIS A 787 7.96 -21.29 3.50
CA HIS A 787 7.48 -21.89 2.26
C HIS A 787 8.06 -21.15 1.06
N PHE A 788 8.10 -21.82 -0.08
CA PHE A 788 8.51 -21.23 -1.34
C PHE A 788 7.27 -20.70 -2.08
N ASP A 789 7.30 -19.48 -2.58
CA ASP A 789 6.17 -18.85 -3.30
C ASP A 789 6.26 -18.96 -4.83
N GLY A 790 7.25 -19.70 -5.33
CA GLY A 790 7.60 -19.78 -6.76
C GLY A 790 8.78 -18.89 -7.16
N TYR A 791 9.16 -17.92 -6.31
CA TYR A 791 10.28 -17.01 -6.55
C TYR A 791 11.24 -16.87 -5.35
N ARG A 792 10.72 -16.88 -4.11
CA ARG A 792 11.50 -16.70 -2.87
C ARG A 792 10.98 -17.58 -1.73
N TRP A 793 11.87 -17.85 -0.79
CA TRP A 793 11.48 -18.33 0.52
C TRP A 793 10.80 -17.22 1.32
N ARG A 794 9.70 -17.58 1.99
CA ARG A 794 8.97 -16.70 2.90
C ARG A 794 8.87 -17.31 4.27
N VAL A 795 9.12 -16.51 5.31
CA VAL A 795 8.99 -16.94 6.71
C VAL A 795 7.57 -16.76 7.18
N LEU A 796 7.05 -17.82 7.79
CA LEU A 796 5.75 -17.88 8.45
C LEU A 796 5.85 -17.38 9.90
N ASP A 797 4.88 -16.56 10.33
CA ASP A 797 4.73 -16.24 11.75
C ASP A 797 3.90 -17.35 12.43
N PRO A 798 4.45 -18.11 13.39
CA PRO A 798 3.73 -19.20 14.05
C PRO A 798 2.50 -18.73 14.83
N ARG A 799 2.39 -17.44 15.14
CA ARG A 799 1.23 -16.86 15.86
C ARG A 799 0.05 -16.55 14.93
N GLN A 800 0.30 -16.40 13.63
CA GLN A 800 -0.71 -16.16 12.60
C GLN A 800 -0.20 -16.71 11.24
N PRO A 801 -0.18 -18.04 11.05
CA PRO A 801 0.39 -18.66 9.85
C PRO A 801 -0.38 -18.31 8.56
N ASP A 802 -1.67 -17.98 8.67
CA ASP A 802 -2.53 -17.65 7.54
C ASP A 802 -2.45 -16.17 7.11
N ALA A 803 -1.51 -15.40 7.65
CA ALA A 803 -1.35 -13.98 7.28
C ALA A 803 -1.15 -13.82 5.76
N TYR A 804 -1.80 -12.83 5.16
CA TYR A 804 -1.78 -12.64 3.69
C TYR A 804 -0.40 -12.23 3.18
N ALA A 805 0.38 -11.51 3.99
CA ALA A 805 1.73 -11.06 3.65
C ALA A 805 2.75 -11.75 4.57
N GLN A 806 3.72 -12.42 3.96
CA GLN A 806 4.82 -13.10 4.66
C GLN A 806 6.17 -12.52 4.25
N LEU A 807 7.15 -12.62 5.15
CA LEU A 807 8.45 -11.96 5.01
C LEU A 807 9.34 -12.72 4.02
N PRO A 808 9.73 -12.12 2.88
CA PRO A 808 10.68 -12.75 1.97
C PRO A 808 12.09 -12.78 2.59
N ILE A 809 12.81 -13.88 2.40
CA ILE A 809 14.14 -14.07 2.96
C ILE A 809 15.13 -14.53 1.90
N LYS A 810 16.40 -14.23 2.14
CA LYS A 810 17.52 -14.80 1.38
C LYS A 810 18.64 -15.24 2.31
N ARG A 811 19.46 -16.15 1.81
CA ARG A 811 20.70 -16.56 2.45
C ARG A 811 21.87 -15.71 1.94
N LEU A 812 22.64 -15.15 2.85
CA LEU A 812 23.88 -14.41 2.56
C LEU A 812 25.04 -15.38 2.30
N ARG A 813 26.11 -14.91 1.64
CA ARG A 813 27.33 -15.71 1.40
C ARG A 813 27.98 -16.23 2.68
N ASN A 814 27.82 -15.53 3.81
CA ASN A 814 28.29 -15.97 5.12
C ASN A 814 27.38 -17.03 5.79
N GLY A 815 26.38 -17.55 5.06
CA GLY A 815 25.44 -18.57 5.51
C GLY A 815 24.22 -18.05 6.27
N ASN A 816 24.17 -16.76 6.60
CA ASN A 816 23.10 -16.18 7.41
C ASN A 816 21.85 -15.88 6.59
N TRP A 817 20.68 -16.21 7.13
CA TRP A 817 19.40 -15.79 6.57
C TRP A 817 19.00 -14.39 7.04
N VAL A 818 18.60 -13.55 6.10
CA VAL A 818 18.12 -12.18 6.37
C VAL A 818 16.81 -11.92 5.63
N VAL A 819 16.02 -10.97 6.12
CA VAL A 819 14.90 -10.42 5.36
C VAL A 819 15.47 -9.75 4.11
N ASP A 820 14.98 -10.17 2.95
CA ASP A 820 15.69 -9.98 1.69
C ASP A 820 15.79 -8.51 1.23
N SER A 821 17.02 -8.10 0.91
CA SER A 821 17.34 -6.99 0.01
C SER A 821 18.63 -7.29 -0.76
N THR A 822 18.66 -7.17 -2.09
CA THR A 822 19.75 -7.72 -2.92
C THR A 822 21.14 -7.11 -2.73
N VAL A 823 21.29 -5.83 -2.38
CA VAL A 823 22.60 -5.21 -2.04
C VAL A 823 22.80 -5.17 -0.52
N LEU A 824 24.03 -5.37 -0.04
CA LEU A 824 24.38 -5.12 1.37
C LEU A 824 24.44 -3.60 1.58
N TRP A 825 23.47 -3.08 2.33
CA TRP A 825 23.40 -1.68 2.70
C TRP A 825 23.79 -1.53 4.17
N HIS A 826 24.85 -0.76 4.46
CA HIS A 826 25.28 -0.41 5.81
C HIS A 826 24.81 1.01 6.14
N ASP A 827 23.99 1.18 7.17
CA ASP A 827 23.48 2.49 7.62
C ASP A 827 22.86 3.35 6.50
N GLY A 828 22.26 2.70 5.48
CA GLY A 828 21.62 3.37 4.34
C GLY A 828 22.57 3.71 3.18
N LEU A 829 23.85 3.38 3.27
CA LEU A 829 24.84 3.51 2.19
C LEU A 829 25.21 2.13 1.62
N PRO A 830 25.40 2.02 0.29
CA PRO A 830 25.84 0.78 -0.33
C PRO A 830 27.33 0.56 -0.03
N ASP A 831 27.76 -0.67 0.18
CA ASP A 831 29.19 -1.00 0.26
C ASP A 831 29.83 -0.89 -1.14
N VAL A 832 30.24 0.32 -1.50
CA VAL A 832 30.85 0.62 -2.80
C VAL A 832 32.19 -0.08 -2.95
N ALA A 833 32.98 -0.21 -1.87
CA ALA A 833 34.31 -0.82 -1.95
C ALA A 833 34.21 -2.31 -2.29
N GLN A 834 33.34 -3.04 -1.58
CA GLN A 834 33.09 -4.45 -1.90
C GLN A 834 32.50 -4.61 -3.31
N LEU A 835 31.55 -3.75 -3.70
CA LEU A 835 30.94 -3.81 -5.03
C LEU A 835 31.99 -3.68 -6.15
N LEU A 836 32.92 -2.74 -6.03
CA LEU A 836 33.94 -2.52 -7.06
C LEU A 836 35.01 -3.63 -7.06
N GLU A 837 35.33 -4.20 -5.91
CA GLU A 837 36.23 -5.35 -5.80
C GLU A 837 35.64 -6.61 -6.46
N GLU A 838 34.34 -6.83 -6.35
CA GLU A 838 33.68 -7.98 -6.99
C GLU A 838 33.52 -7.84 -8.51
N VAL A 839 33.62 -6.61 -9.03
CA VAL A 839 33.31 -6.29 -10.43
C VAL A 839 34.54 -5.93 -11.26
N ARG A 840 35.65 -5.53 -10.63
CA ARG A 840 36.89 -5.18 -11.36
C ARG A 840 37.33 -6.31 -12.29
N LEU A 841 37.84 -5.95 -13.46
CA LEU A 841 38.36 -6.91 -14.43
C LEU A 841 39.63 -7.59 -13.88
N GLN A 842 39.59 -8.91 -13.80
CA GLN A 842 40.75 -9.75 -13.48
C GLN A 842 40.76 -10.97 -14.41
N PRO A 843 41.78 -11.12 -15.29
CA PRO A 843 42.92 -10.23 -15.51
C PRO A 843 42.54 -8.88 -16.18
N PRO A 844 43.38 -7.84 -16.10
CA PRO A 844 43.17 -6.59 -16.82
C PRO A 844 43.21 -6.82 -18.34
N LEU A 845 42.43 -6.03 -19.08
CA LEU A 845 42.37 -6.04 -20.53
C LEU A 845 43.25 -4.92 -21.10
N GLU A 846 43.92 -5.19 -22.21
CA GLU A 846 44.59 -4.17 -23.01
C GLU A 846 43.59 -3.60 -24.02
N GLY A 847 43.27 -2.31 -23.92
CA GLY A 847 42.29 -1.65 -24.76
C GLY A 847 42.68 -0.21 -25.10
N GLU A 848 42.17 0.30 -26.21
CA GLU A 848 42.48 1.64 -26.71
C GLU A 848 41.57 2.70 -26.07
N PRO A 849 42.08 3.90 -25.77
CA PRO A 849 41.27 4.98 -25.22
C PRO A 849 40.22 5.46 -26.24
N VAL A 850 38.99 5.66 -25.77
CA VAL A 850 37.88 6.14 -26.60
C VAL A 850 37.97 7.67 -26.73
N ALA A 851 38.08 8.17 -27.96
CA ALA A 851 38.23 9.61 -28.22
C ALA A 851 37.04 10.43 -27.68
N GLY A 852 37.34 11.46 -26.90
CA GLY A 852 36.33 12.40 -26.36
C GLY A 852 35.59 11.93 -25.11
N GLU A 853 35.89 10.74 -24.59
CA GLU A 853 35.31 10.20 -23.36
C GLU A 853 36.43 9.94 -22.34
N ALA A 854 36.43 10.66 -21.22
CA ALA A 854 37.50 10.59 -20.24
C ALA A 854 37.59 9.20 -19.60
N ASP A 855 38.81 8.68 -19.45
CA ASP A 855 39.14 7.42 -18.78
C ASP A 855 38.45 6.15 -19.35
N LEU A 856 37.74 6.25 -20.48
CA LEU A 856 37.05 5.13 -21.12
C LEU A 856 37.95 4.45 -22.15
N HIS A 857 38.05 3.14 -22.08
CA HIS A 857 38.80 2.30 -23.01
C HIS A 857 37.91 1.21 -23.61
N ASP A 858 38.26 0.75 -24.81
CA ASP A 858 37.60 -0.35 -25.52
C ASP A 858 38.60 -1.48 -25.78
N ALA A 859 38.31 -2.68 -25.27
CA ALA A 859 39.03 -3.91 -25.58
C ALA A 859 38.13 -4.86 -26.35
N GLY A 860 38.19 -4.81 -27.69
CA GLY A 860 37.46 -5.74 -28.56
C GLY A 860 35.94 -5.71 -28.42
N GLY A 861 35.36 -4.54 -28.11
CA GLY A 861 33.93 -4.33 -27.89
C GLY A 861 33.50 -4.34 -26.42
N GLN A 862 34.42 -4.68 -25.49
CA GLN A 862 34.19 -4.58 -24.06
C GLN A 862 34.70 -3.22 -23.54
N LEU A 863 33.78 -2.35 -23.16
CA LEU A 863 34.11 -1.06 -22.56
C LEU A 863 34.50 -1.21 -21.10
N TYR A 864 35.51 -0.45 -20.67
CA TYR A 864 35.89 -0.33 -19.27
C TYR A 864 36.40 1.08 -18.95
N LEU A 865 36.24 1.49 -17.69
CA LEU A 865 36.86 2.70 -17.15
C LEU A 865 38.21 2.33 -16.55
N GLN A 866 39.27 3.01 -16.98
CA GLN A 866 40.63 2.91 -16.43
C GLN A 866 40.78 3.92 -15.30
N LEU A 867 40.69 3.47 -14.05
CA LEU A 867 40.72 4.33 -12.86
C LEU A 867 41.91 3.95 -11.97
N GLY A 868 43.03 4.65 -12.15
CA GLY A 868 44.30 4.27 -11.53
C GLY A 868 44.79 2.93 -12.09
N GLU A 869 45.12 1.98 -11.20
CA GLU A 869 45.50 0.61 -11.58
C GLU A 869 44.29 -0.33 -11.78
N GLN A 870 43.07 0.14 -11.50
CA GLN A 870 41.87 -0.68 -11.54
C GLN A 870 41.09 -0.47 -12.84
N GLN A 871 40.53 -1.56 -13.39
CA GLN A 871 39.67 -1.52 -14.56
C GLN A 871 38.25 -1.96 -14.18
N LEU A 872 37.27 -1.10 -14.46
CA LEU A 872 35.87 -1.38 -14.19
C LEU A 872 35.11 -1.62 -15.50
N PRO A 873 34.49 -2.79 -15.70
CA PRO A 873 33.73 -3.06 -16.91
C PRO A 873 32.45 -2.21 -16.91
N VAL A 874 32.23 -1.46 -17.99
CA VAL A 874 31.07 -0.58 -18.12
C VAL A 874 30.34 -0.78 -19.44
N ARG A 875 29.12 -0.27 -19.52
CA ARG A 875 28.43 0.03 -20.78
C ARG A 875 27.94 1.47 -20.74
N ARG A 876 27.68 2.09 -21.89
CA ARG A 876 27.14 3.46 -21.91
C ARG A 876 25.72 3.50 -21.34
N HIS A 877 25.41 4.59 -20.65
CA HIS A 877 24.05 4.97 -20.29
C HIS A 877 23.43 5.78 -21.44
N LEU A 878 22.10 5.83 -21.54
CA LEU A 878 21.40 6.62 -22.57
C LEU A 878 21.70 8.15 -22.47
N LEU A 879 22.17 8.59 -21.32
CA LEU A 879 22.61 9.96 -21.05
C LEU A 879 24.12 10.05 -21.29
N ALA A 880 24.53 11.07 -22.03
CA ALA A 880 25.94 11.34 -22.27
C ALA A 880 26.71 11.52 -20.95
N GLY A 881 27.96 11.03 -20.91
CA GLY A 881 28.85 11.13 -19.74
C GLY A 881 28.43 10.28 -18.53
N HIS A 882 27.45 9.38 -18.70
CA HIS A 882 27.04 8.41 -17.69
C HIS A 882 27.32 6.99 -18.19
N TYR A 883 27.73 6.11 -17.28
CA TYR A 883 28.14 4.74 -17.60
C TYR A 883 27.54 3.77 -16.59
N HIS A 884 27.00 2.66 -17.07
CA HIS A 884 26.57 1.58 -16.20
C HIS A 884 27.74 0.68 -15.85
N LEU A 885 27.88 0.38 -14.57
CA LEU A 885 28.77 -0.69 -14.12
C LEU A 885 28.15 -2.05 -14.52
N LEU A 886 28.93 -2.90 -15.20
CA LEU A 886 28.50 -4.24 -15.56
C LEU A 886 28.65 -5.18 -14.36
N LEU A 887 27.53 -5.50 -13.72
CA LEU A 887 27.51 -6.42 -12.59
C LEU A 887 27.48 -7.88 -13.07
N PRO A 888 28.28 -8.80 -12.48
CA PRO A 888 28.26 -10.21 -12.84
C PRO A 888 26.90 -10.84 -12.50
N GLU A 889 26.46 -11.84 -13.28
CA GLU A 889 25.16 -12.50 -13.08
C GLU A 889 24.96 -13.06 -11.67
N LYS A 890 26.03 -13.49 -11.00
CA LYS A 890 26.02 -13.94 -9.60
C LYS A 890 25.67 -12.84 -8.59
N ALA A 891 25.80 -11.57 -8.96
CA ALA A 891 25.40 -10.40 -8.17
C ALA A 891 23.96 -9.93 -8.52
N LEU A 892 23.38 -10.42 -9.62
CA LEU A 892 22.02 -10.12 -10.07
C LEU A 892 21.02 -11.07 -9.39
N GLY A 893 20.75 -10.87 -8.09
CA GLY A 893 19.66 -11.56 -7.40
C GLY A 893 18.26 -11.21 -7.94
N ALA A 894 17.19 -11.77 -7.34
CA ALA A 894 15.78 -11.57 -7.76
C ALA A 894 15.26 -10.11 -7.72
N VAL A 895 16.03 -9.18 -7.15
CA VAL A 895 15.81 -7.72 -7.24
C VAL A 895 17.03 -7.11 -7.94
N HIS A 896 16.87 -6.74 -9.21
CA HIS A 896 17.96 -6.22 -10.04
C HIS A 896 18.53 -4.93 -9.43
N ALA A 897 19.79 -4.97 -9.01
CA ALA A 897 20.55 -3.78 -8.64
C ALA A 897 21.36 -3.31 -9.84
N TRP A 898 21.61 -2.01 -9.93
CA TRP A 898 22.47 -1.44 -10.97
C TRP A 898 23.21 -0.23 -10.42
N ALA A 899 24.39 0.05 -10.97
CA ALA A 899 25.17 1.22 -10.60
C ALA A 899 25.47 2.08 -11.82
N VAL A 900 25.39 3.39 -11.63
CA VAL A 900 25.70 4.39 -12.65
C VAL A 900 26.87 5.21 -12.17
N LEU A 901 27.89 5.35 -13.02
CA LEU A 901 29.04 6.22 -12.83
C LEU A 901 28.87 7.48 -13.67
N ARG A 902 29.33 8.62 -13.14
CA ARG A 902 29.48 9.86 -13.90
C ARG A 902 30.67 10.66 -13.38
N GLN A 903 31.20 11.54 -14.23
CA GLN A 903 32.17 12.52 -13.80
C GLN A 903 31.47 13.79 -13.30
N GLN A 904 31.87 14.30 -12.13
CA GLN A 904 31.36 15.56 -11.58
C GLN A 904 32.49 16.30 -10.87
N GLY A 905 32.86 17.49 -11.37
CA GLY A 905 33.93 18.30 -10.80
C GLY A 905 35.33 17.66 -10.88
N GLY A 906 35.61 16.93 -11.97
CA GLY A 906 36.90 16.23 -12.17
C GLY A 906 37.07 14.93 -11.39
N GLN A 907 36.04 14.48 -10.66
CA GLN A 907 36.05 13.22 -9.92
C GLN A 907 34.92 12.31 -10.40
N TRP A 908 35.21 11.00 -10.43
CA TRP A 908 34.19 9.98 -10.67
C TRP A 908 33.32 9.78 -9.44
N ARG A 909 32.01 9.72 -9.68
CA ARG A 909 31.00 9.42 -8.68
C ARG A 909 30.14 8.25 -9.11
N ILE A 910 29.68 7.48 -8.13
CA ILE A 910 28.81 6.32 -8.33
C ILE A 910 27.48 6.53 -7.63
N ARG A 911 26.42 6.11 -8.29
CA ARG A 911 25.07 5.99 -7.73
C ARG A 911 24.61 4.55 -7.86
N VAL A 912 24.33 3.90 -6.74
CA VAL A 912 23.85 2.51 -6.72
C VAL A 912 22.34 2.51 -6.49
N ARG A 913 21.62 1.73 -7.29
CA ARG A 913 20.16 1.66 -7.33
C ARG A 913 19.66 0.22 -7.26
N GLN A 914 18.46 0.07 -6.73
CA GLN A 914 17.70 -1.17 -6.65
C GLN A 914 16.20 -0.79 -6.63
N PRO A 915 15.24 -1.59 -7.12
CA PRO A 915 13.81 -1.35 -6.91
C PRO A 915 13.45 -0.79 -5.52
N GLY A 916 12.98 0.47 -5.49
CA GLY A 916 12.59 1.18 -4.27
C GLY A 916 13.75 1.66 -3.37
N ARG A 917 15.00 1.66 -3.86
CA ARG A 917 16.21 2.08 -3.12
C ARG A 917 17.22 2.79 -4.03
N SER A 918 17.81 3.88 -3.56
CA SER A 918 18.87 4.57 -4.30
C SER A 918 19.80 5.31 -3.36
N SER A 919 21.10 5.28 -3.65
CA SER A 919 22.07 6.14 -2.97
C SER A 919 22.07 7.55 -3.56
N ASP A 920 22.65 8.50 -2.83
CA ASP A 920 23.15 9.74 -3.44
C ASP A 920 24.32 9.44 -4.38
N TRP A 921 24.82 10.47 -5.07
CA TRP A 921 26.07 10.37 -5.83
C TRP A 921 27.26 10.34 -4.87
N LEU A 922 27.80 9.14 -4.65
CA LEU A 922 28.93 8.87 -3.76
C LEU A 922 30.26 9.04 -4.50
N ALA A 923 31.30 9.47 -3.79
CA ALA A 923 32.67 9.41 -4.32
C ALA A 923 33.13 7.95 -4.41
N LEU A 924 33.98 7.65 -5.39
CA LEU A 924 34.67 6.36 -5.43
C LEU A 924 35.70 6.24 -4.30
N PRO A 925 36.04 5.02 -3.85
CA PRO A 925 37.13 4.80 -2.90
C PRO A 925 38.47 5.37 -3.43
N ALA A 926 39.40 5.68 -2.52
CA ALA A 926 40.67 6.33 -2.86
C ALA A 926 41.46 5.58 -3.95
N ASP A 927 41.42 4.25 -3.94
CA ASP A 927 42.13 3.39 -4.89
C ASP A 927 41.63 3.52 -6.34
N TYR A 928 40.46 4.12 -6.55
CA TYR A 928 39.83 4.39 -7.84
C TYR A 928 39.86 5.88 -8.21
N SER A 929 40.49 6.73 -7.39
CA SER A 929 40.66 8.15 -7.68
C SER A 929 41.98 8.41 -8.39
N ALA A 930 42.00 9.34 -9.35
CA ALA A 930 43.25 9.76 -9.97
C ALA A 930 44.22 10.22 -8.88
N SER A 931 45.43 9.66 -8.87
CA SER A 931 46.52 10.15 -8.01
C SER A 931 46.84 11.58 -8.44
N LEU A 932 46.15 12.54 -7.83
CA LEU A 932 46.57 13.93 -7.85
C LEU A 932 47.84 13.95 -6.99
N GLY A 933 48.98 13.71 -7.65
CA GLY A 933 50.29 13.70 -7.03
C GLY A 933 50.38 14.83 -6.03
N SER A 934 50.82 14.50 -4.81
CA SER A 934 50.78 15.43 -3.69
C SER A 934 51.49 16.73 -4.03
N SER A 935 50.75 17.77 -4.39
CA SER A 935 51.27 19.14 -4.40
C SER A 935 51.20 19.69 -2.98
N ARG A 936 51.89 19.01 -2.05
CA ARG A 936 52.48 19.72 -0.91
C ARG A 936 53.69 20.49 -1.44
N SER A 937 53.41 21.62 -2.07
CA SER A 937 54.39 22.67 -2.32
C SER A 937 54.05 23.82 -1.38
N SER A 938 54.96 24.03 -0.42
CA SER A 938 54.99 25.09 0.59
C SER A 938 54.48 26.45 0.11
N ARG A 939 53.45 26.98 0.78
CA ARG A 939 53.45 28.25 1.53
C ARG A 939 52.12 28.50 2.21
#